data_AF-A0A933B884-F1
#
_entry.id   AF-A0A933B884-F1
#
_cell.length_a   1.000
_cell.length_b   1.000
_cell.length_c   1.000
_cell.angle_alpha   90.00
_cell.angle_beta   90.00
_cell.angle_gamma   90.00
#
_symmetry.space_group_name_H-M   'P 1'
#
loop_
_entity.id
_entity.type
_entity.pdbx_description
1 polymer ?
#
loop_
_entity_poly.entity_id
_entity_poly.type
_entity_poly.pdbx_seq_one_letter_code
_entity_poly.pdbx_strand_id
1 'polypeptide(L)'
;MAISLVVVHYRTRPALERLLRSLRESRPPPLREILVVNNSGDPIEDLLAGLPWPARVLAPGRNLGYARAVNEGIRAAREEEILILNPDVQVTPDSVERLLAHAARHPRAAILAPKLLNPDGTLQLSARRFYNWKTLLLRRAPLGPYAVRSRTLRDHLMSDWDHADTRPVDWVIGAAMLVRRQAIRDVGLMDERYFLYFEDVDWCQRMWRHGYEVLYCADATMVHEYARGSAQISPRSIRAHAAGLLRFAEKWSAILYAVSQRRRRILSLLTVGADVLAAGAAFLAAYAIRLALAPVFANPMFPLSSYGGLFSFTIAVTVAAMAANGLYRRTVFVDAIERVFSIGQAVVQAGLFLMAATYLFQMPRYSRALVLILGPLLFFALFVSRSLLGRLGAGARRQGFAFARVLIVGEGAEAERVRATFEHERRAGFEPLRASAPADPSEAPEAVAARLRGLVETERVQIVCVVPEPGEVPYLLAVAAALRDSGAAVYWAGSVAQLAAEESLSRLGPVRAVLLHAPSRGLSLRMRKRASDLMLSLFVAPFRWSALRSYLAGRGERFGPAEAWGSVWSGRLSWVGRSDYEKDFWLDVPPWARLALESLRPGVVTPPDGAGSDRTERVAAELAYLSRFSLAEDLRVFLRATRGAVR
;
A
#
# COMPACT_ATOMS: atom_id res chain seq x y z
N MET A 1 -14.40 -37.74 -7.38
CA MET A 1 -14.28 -36.26 -7.44
C MET A 1 -14.21 -35.86 -8.90
N ALA A 2 -14.79 -34.71 -9.27
CA ALA A 2 -14.86 -34.20 -10.64
C ALA A 2 -13.93 -32.99 -10.81
N ILE A 3 -13.42 -32.75 -12.03
CA ILE A 3 -12.45 -31.70 -12.32
C ILE A 3 -12.93 -30.77 -13.45
N SER A 4 -12.70 -29.46 -13.25
CA SER A 4 -12.64 -28.46 -14.32
C SER A 4 -11.19 -28.23 -14.73
N LEU A 5 -10.85 -28.40 -16.02
CA LEU A 5 -9.54 -28.06 -16.55
C LEU A 5 -9.49 -26.60 -16.98
N VAL A 6 -8.49 -25.84 -16.52
CA VAL A 6 -8.19 -24.47 -16.92
C VAL A 6 -6.85 -24.42 -17.64
N VAL A 7 -6.84 -23.89 -18.86
CA VAL A 7 -5.64 -23.72 -19.68
C VAL A 7 -5.52 -22.28 -20.16
N VAL A 8 -4.36 -21.65 -19.95
CA VAL A 8 -4.08 -20.31 -20.49
C VAL A 8 -3.34 -20.42 -21.81
N HIS A 9 -3.95 -19.94 -22.88
CA HIS A 9 -3.37 -19.93 -24.21
C HIS A 9 -2.78 -18.55 -24.56
N TYR A 10 -1.54 -18.49 -25.03
CA TYR A 10 -0.97 -17.26 -25.59
C TYR A 10 0.02 -17.57 -26.72
N ARG A 11 -0.45 -17.53 -27.97
CA ARG A 11 0.38 -17.80 -29.17
C ARG A 11 1.10 -19.16 -29.11
N THR A 12 0.47 -20.14 -28.48
CA THR A 12 1.00 -21.48 -28.23
C THR A 12 0.11 -22.56 -28.86
N ARG A 13 -0.45 -22.29 -30.03
CA ARG A 13 -1.45 -23.16 -30.69
C ARG A 13 -0.95 -24.60 -30.88
N PRO A 14 0.29 -24.84 -31.35
CA PRO A 14 0.80 -26.21 -31.48
C PRO A 14 0.94 -26.95 -30.14
N ALA A 15 1.29 -26.24 -29.07
CA ALA A 15 1.41 -26.84 -27.74
C ALA A 15 0.02 -27.22 -27.22
N LEU A 16 -0.95 -26.29 -27.31
CA LEU A 16 -2.35 -26.55 -26.93
C LEU A 16 -2.92 -27.77 -27.66
N GLU A 17 -2.65 -27.91 -28.96
CA GLU A 17 -3.07 -29.08 -29.73
C GLU A 17 -2.48 -30.40 -29.17
N ARG A 18 -1.19 -30.41 -28.79
CA ARG A 18 -0.55 -31.58 -28.16
C ARG A 18 -1.15 -31.89 -26.80
N LEU A 19 -1.42 -30.88 -25.97
CA LEU A 19 -2.12 -31.06 -24.69
C LEU A 19 -3.49 -31.72 -24.91
N LEU A 20 -4.31 -31.18 -25.82
CA LEU A 20 -5.64 -31.71 -26.12
C LEU A 20 -5.59 -33.13 -26.69
N ARG A 21 -4.57 -33.45 -27.50
CA ARG A 21 -4.33 -34.82 -27.98
C ARG A 21 -4.01 -35.77 -26.82
N SER A 22 -3.09 -35.39 -25.93
CA SER A 22 -2.72 -36.21 -24.76
C SER A 22 -3.91 -36.45 -23.83
N LEU A 23 -4.83 -35.49 -23.71
CA LEU A 23 -6.08 -35.64 -22.97
C LEU A 23 -7.02 -36.66 -23.65
N ARG A 24 -7.18 -36.60 -24.98
CA ARG A 24 -7.99 -37.59 -25.73
C ARG A 24 -7.45 -39.01 -25.64
N GLU A 25 -6.13 -39.16 -25.53
CA GLU A 25 -5.45 -40.45 -25.39
C GLU A 25 -5.56 -40.99 -23.96
N SER A 26 -5.31 -40.15 -22.95
CA SER A 26 -5.41 -40.53 -21.53
C SER A 26 -6.84 -40.70 -21.04
N ARG A 27 -7.81 -39.99 -21.65
CA ARG A 27 -9.25 -40.02 -21.33
C ARG A 27 -9.56 -39.99 -19.83
N PRO A 28 -9.06 -39.00 -19.07
CA PRO A 28 -9.23 -38.96 -17.63
C PRO A 28 -10.72 -38.95 -17.25
N PRO A 29 -11.29 -40.04 -16.67
CA PRO A 29 -12.71 -40.12 -16.35
C PRO A 29 -13.24 -39.00 -15.43
N PRO A 30 -12.43 -38.44 -14.50
CA PRO A 30 -12.84 -37.33 -13.65
C PRO A 30 -13.04 -35.98 -14.36
N LEU A 31 -12.52 -35.80 -15.58
CA LEU A 31 -12.60 -34.53 -16.30
C LEU A 31 -14.03 -34.27 -16.76
N ARG A 32 -14.59 -33.11 -16.42
CA ARG A 32 -15.97 -32.71 -16.77
C ARG A 32 -16.06 -31.56 -17.74
N GLU A 33 -15.10 -30.65 -17.73
CA GLU A 33 -15.07 -29.52 -18.66
C GLU A 33 -13.64 -29.03 -18.92
N ILE A 34 -13.47 -28.34 -20.05
CA ILE A 34 -12.22 -27.70 -20.47
C ILE A 34 -12.47 -26.21 -20.72
N LEU A 35 -11.77 -25.36 -19.98
CA LEU A 35 -11.83 -23.91 -20.09
C LEU A 35 -10.50 -23.39 -20.63
N VAL A 36 -10.51 -22.93 -21.88
CA VAL A 36 -9.32 -22.34 -22.51
C VAL A 36 -9.42 -20.83 -22.50
N VAL A 37 -8.57 -20.17 -21.74
CA VAL A 37 -8.49 -18.71 -21.68
C VAL A 37 -7.58 -18.23 -22.81
N ASN A 38 -8.20 -17.69 -23.87
CA ASN A 38 -7.50 -17.22 -25.07
C ASN A 38 -6.93 -15.81 -24.85
N ASN A 39 -5.68 -15.77 -24.40
CA ASN A 39 -4.97 -14.54 -24.06
C ASN A 39 -4.26 -13.89 -25.27
N SER A 40 -4.31 -14.52 -26.47
CA SER A 40 -3.64 -14.02 -27.68
C SER A 40 -4.58 -13.48 -28.74
N GLY A 41 -5.86 -13.88 -28.74
CA GLY A 41 -6.85 -13.47 -29.73
C GLY A 41 -6.76 -14.23 -31.05
N ASP A 42 -5.90 -15.24 -31.13
CA ASP A 42 -5.80 -16.13 -32.29
C ASP A 42 -7.02 -17.08 -32.32
N PRO A 43 -7.55 -17.48 -33.49
CA PRO A 43 -8.64 -18.46 -33.55
C PRO A 43 -8.14 -19.83 -33.07
N ILE A 44 -8.87 -20.44 -32.12
CA ILE A 44 -8.54 -21.74 -31.51
C ILE A 44 -9.76 -22.65 -31.30
N GLU A 45 -10.94 -22.17 -31.67
CA GLU A 45 -12.23 -22.85 -31.50
C GLU A 45 -12.25 -24.19 -32.25
N ASP A 46 -11.55 -24.26 -33.38
CA ASP A 46 -11.41 -25.47 -34.20
C ASP A 46 -10.68 -26.60 -33.46
N LEU A 47 -9.76 -26.27 -32.54
CA LEU A 47 -9.05 -27.28 -31.73
C LEU A 47 -9.95 -27.97 -30.71
N LEU A 48 -11.03 -27.28 -30.29
CA LEU A 48 -11.95 -27.77 -29.26
C LEU A 48 -13.07 -28.62 -29.86
N ALA A 49 -13.30 -28.52 -31.17
CA ALA A 49 -14.28 -29.33 -31.87
C ALA A 49 -13.94 -30.84 -31.73
N GLY A 50 -14.96 -31.64 -31.47
CA GLY A 50 -14.81 -33.10 -31.34
C GLY A 50 -14.13 -33.59 -30.06
N LEU A 51 -13.92 -32.73 -29.06
CA LEU A 51 -13.54 -33.19 -27.72
C LEU A 51 -14.71 -33.92 -27.07
N PRO A 52 -14.46 -35.02 -26.32
CA PRO A 52 -15.51 -35.75 -25.62
C PRO A 52 -16.04 -35.02 -24.38
N TRP A 53 -15.44 -33.88 -24.01
CA TRP A 53 -15.85 -33.04 -22.89
C TRP A 53 -16.39 -31.68 -23.38
N PRO A 54 -17.36 -31.09 -22.68
CA PRO A 54 -17.72 -29.69 -22.86
C PRO A 54 -16.49 -28.78 -22.79
N ALA A 55 -16.24 -28.02 -23.85
CA ALA A 55 -15.08 -27.15 -23.97
C ALA A 55 -15.50 -25.72 -24.32
N ARG A 56 -14.90 -24.72 -23.66
CA ARG A 56 -15.24 -23.29 -23.85
C ARG A 56 -13.99 -22.44 -24.00
N VAL A 57 -14.04 -21.50 -24.93
CA VAL A 57 -13.03 -20.43 -25.04
C VAL A 57 -13.50 -19.22 -24.22
N LEU A 58 -12.64 -18.74 -23.33
CA LEU A 58 -12.82 -17.47 -22.64
C LEU A 58 -11.89 -16.44 -23.30
N ALA A 59 -12.46 -15.48 -24.03
CA ALA A 59 -11.70 -14.50 -24.81
C ALA A 59 -11.75 -13.11 -24.17
N PRO A 60 -10.80 -12.75 -23.29
CA PRO A 60 -10.76 -11.42 -22.68
C PRO A 60 -10.42 -10.25 -23.64
N GLY A 61 -10.16 -10.54 -24.93
CA GLY A 61 -9.88 -9.55 -25.97
C GLY A 61 -8.50 -8.91 -25.93
N ARG A 62 -7.66 -9.24 -24.94
CA ARG A 62 -6.26 -8.78 -24.82
C ARG A 62 -5.46 -9.70 -23.90
N ASN A 63 -4.13 -9.60 -23.96
CA ASN A 63 -3.25 -10.30 -23.02
C ASN A 63 -3.38 -9.71 -21.60
N LEU A 64 -3.97 -10.48 -20.68
CA LEU A 64 -4.17 -10.16 -19.28
C LEU A 64 -2.96 -10.47 -18.38
N GLY A 65 -1.96 -11.20 -18.89
CA GLY A 65 -0.96 -11.89 -18.07
C GLY A 65 -1.46 -13.26 -17.59
N TYR A 66 -0.56 -14.05 -16.99
CA TYR A 66 -0.84 -15.43 -16.59
C TYR A 66 -1.77 -15.52 -15.37
N ALA A 67 -1.44 -14.89 -14.25
CA ALA A 67 -2.24 -14.96 -13.02
C ALA A 67 -3.70 -14.52 -13.24
N ARG A 68 -3.89 -13.40 -13.95
CA ARG A 68 -5.23 -12.90 -14.25
C ARG A 68 -5.99 -13.83 -15.21
N ALA A 69 -5.33 -14.39 -16.23
CA ALA A 69 -5.97 -15.33 -17.13
C ALA A 69 -6.37 -16.63 -16.41
N VAL A 70 -5.51 -17.18 -15.55
CA VAL A 70 -5.85 -18.33 -14.69
C VAL A 70 -7.07 -18.01 -13.83
N ASN A 71 -7.11 -16.83 -13.21
CA ASN A 71 -8.25 -16.41 -12.39
C ASN A 71 -9.56 -16.31 -13.17
N GLU A 72 -9.56 -15.83 -14.42
CA GLU A 72 -10.76 -15.86 -15.28
C GLU A 72 -11.25 -17.30 -15.49
N GLY A 73 -10.34 -18.24 -15.74
CA GLY A 73 -10.67 -19.65 -15.86
C GLY A 73 -11.22 -20.24 -14.56
N ILE A 74 -10.59 -19.96 -13.41
CA ILE A 74 -11.05 -20.42 -12.09
C ILE A 74 -12.47 -19.90 -11.80
N ARG A 75 -12.76 -18.63 -12.09
CA ARG A 75 -14.10 -18.05 -11.86
C ARG A 75 -15.17 -18.70 -12.73
N ALA A 76 -14.80 -19.16 -13.92
CA ALA A 76 -15.73 -19.82 -14.85
C ALA A 76 -15.89 -21.33 -14.59
N ALA A 77 -14.98 -21.93 -13.81
CA ALA A 77 -14.99 -23.35 -13.46
C ALA A 77 -16.21 -23.70 -12.61
N ARG A 78 -16.76 -24.89 -12.83
CA ARG A 78 -17.94 -25.42 -12.11
C ARG A 78 -17.59 -26.39 -11.00
N GLU A 79 -16.52 -27.17 -11.17
CA GLU A 79 -16.18 -28.27 -10.27
C GLU A 79 -15.34 -27.82 -9.05
N GLU A 80 -15.45 -28.56 -7.94
CA GLU A 80 -14.72 -28.27 -6.69
C GLU A 80 -13.20 -28.45 -6.81
N GLU A 81 -12.72 -29.34 -7.69
CA GLU A 81 -11.30 -29.51 -7.98
C GLU A 81 -10.97 -28.86 -9.33
N ILE A 82 -9.97 -27.98 -9.35
CA ILE A 82 -9.60 -27.22 -10.54
C ILE A 82 -8.19 -27.61 -10.95
N LEU A 83 -8.05 -28.24 -12.11
CA LEU A 83 -6.76 -28.59 -12.68
C LEU A 83 -6.30 -27.46 -13.59
N ILE A 84 -5.19 -26.82 -13.26
CA ILE A 84 -4.56 -25.76 -14.04
C ILE A 84 -3.38 -26.37 -14.78
N LEU A 85 -3.41 -26.35 -16.12
CA LEU A 85 -2.31 -26.82 -16.97
C LEU A 85 -1.82 -25.72 -17.89
N ASN A 86 -0.51 -25.64 -18.05
CA ASN A 86 0.07 -24.92 -19.17
C ASN A 86 -0.16 -25.67 -20.49
N PRO A 87 -0.24 -24.96 -21.62
CA PRO A 87 -0.51 -25.58 -22.91
C PRO A 87 0.62 -26.49 -23.40
N ASP A 88 1.82 -26.42 -22.84
CA ASP A 88 2.98 -27.25 -23.15
C ASP A 88 3.17 -28.45 -22.21
N VAL A 89 2.13 -28.80 -21.45
CA VAL A 89 2.06 -30.05 -20.68
C VAL A 89 1.39 -31.14 -21.50
N GLN A 90 1.93 -32.35 -21.44
CA GLN A 90 1.29 -33.57 -21.94
C GLN A 90 0.87 -34.43 -20.74
N VAL A 91 -0.42 -34.77 -20.70
CA VAL A 91 -1.02 -35.60 -19.65
C VAL A 91 -0.72 -37.06 -19.96
N THR A 92 -0.11 -37.77 -19.01
CA THR A 92 0.15 -39.22 -19.17
C THR A 92 -1.02 -40.04 -18.61
N PRO A 93 -1.18 -41.31 -19.01
CA PRO A 93 -2.21 -42.19 -18.47
C PRO A 93 -2.20 -42.24 -16.94
N ASP A 94 -3.38 -42.28 -16.31
CA ASP A 94 -3.62 -42.33 -14.87
C ASP A 94 -3.12 -41.14 -14.04
N SER A 95 -2.43 -40.16 -14.64
CA SER A 95 -1.79 -39.08 -13.89
C SER A 95 -2.79 -38.17 -13.17
N VAL A 96 -3.95 -37.90 -13.77
CA VAL A 96 -5.01 -37.06 -13.19
C VAL A 96 -5.72 -37.80 -12.05
N GLU A 97 -5.96 -39.10 -12.24
CA GLU A 97 -6.60 -40.00 -11.29
C GLU A 97 -5.75 -40.14 -10.03
N ARG A 98 -4.43 -40.28 -10.19
CA ARG A 98 -3.49 -40.31 -9.07
C ARG A 98 -3.45 -38.99 -8.30
N LEU A 99 -3.46 -37.84 -8.99
CA LEU A 99 -3.57 -36.54 -8.32
C LEU A 99 -4.85 -36.44 -7.47
N LEU A 100 -5.99 -36.90 -7.99
CA LEU A 100 -7.23 -36.92 -7.22
C LEU A 100 -7.20 -37.90 -6.06
N ALA A 101 -6.57 -39.07 -6.23
CA ALA A 101 -6.41 -40.02 -5.13
C ALA A 101 -5.62 -39.37 -3.97
N HIS A 102 -4.59 -38.57 -4.27
CA HIS A 102 -3.88 -37.79 -3.26
C HIS A 102 -4.74 -36.66 -2.68
N ALA A 103 -5.53 -35.96 -3.50
CA ALA A 103 -6.43 -34.91 -3.02
C ALA A 103 -7.47 -35.47 -2.01
N ALA A 104 -7.93 -36.70 -2.21
CA ALA A 104 -8.83 -37.37 -1.27
C ALA A 104 -8.13 -37.73 0.05
N ARG A 105 -6.89 -38.23 -0.02
CA ARG A 105 -6.12 -38.69 1.16
C ARG A 105 -5.52 -37.54 1.98
N HIS A 106 -5.29 -36.39 1.35
CA HIS A 106 -4.65 -35.23 1.95
C HIS A 106 -5.60 -34.01 1.93
N PRO A 107 -6.59 -33.94 2.83
CA PRO A 107 -7.58 -32.86 2.84
C PRO A 107 -6.98 -31.47 3.10
N ARG A 108 -5.78 -31.40 3.71
CA ARG A 108 -5.02 -30.15 3.90
C ARG A 108 -4.19 -29.74 2.68
N ALA A 109 -3.99 -30.61 1.69
CA ALA A 109 -3.28 -30.25 0.47
C ALA A 109 -4.19 -29.36 -0.39
N ALA A 110 -3.88 -28.06 -0.43
CA ALA A 110 -4.61 -27.09 -1.24
C ALA A 110 -4.17 -27.13 -2.71
N ILE A 111 -2.87 -27.36 -2.93
CA ILE A 111 -2.27 -27.48 -4.26
C ILE A 111 -1.55 -28.83 -4.32
N LEU A 112 -1.87 -29.61 -5.34
CA LEU A 112 -1.20 -30.86 -5.66
C LEU A 112 -0.57 -30.74 -7.04
N ALA A 113 0.71 -31.06 -7.16
CA ALA A 113 1.41 -31.04 -8.44
C ALA A 113 1.99 -32.41 -8.78
N PRO A 114 1.90 -32.83 -10.04
CA PRO A 114 2.51 -34.06 -10.50
C PRO A 114 4.03 -33.92 -10.60
N LYS A 115 4.72 -35.05 -10.63
CA LYS A 115 6.09 -35.16 -11.11
C LYS A 115 6.17 -34.72 -12.57
N LEU A 116 6.98 -33.68 -12.83
CA LEU A 116 7.24 -33.21 -14.18
C LEU A 116 8.49 -33.86 -14.76
N LEU A 117 8.38 -34.36 -15.99
CA LEU A 117 9.50 -34.83 -16.80
C LEU A 117 9.73 -33.89 -17.97
N ASN A 118 10.98 -33.76 -18.39
CA ASN A 118 11.33 -33.15 -19.65
C ASN A 118 10.94 -34.08 -20.82
N PRO A 119 10.90 -33.58 -22.07
CA PRO A 119 10.52 -34.40 -23.23
C PRO A 119 11.45 -35.60 -23.50
N ASP A 120 12.69 -35.56 -22.99
CA ASP A 120 13.66 -36.67 -23.04
C ASP A 120 13.47 -37.70 -21.91
N GLY A 121 12.43 -37.54 -21.08
CA GLY A 121 12.13 -38.40 -19.94
C GLY A 121 12.92 -38.09 -18.67
N THR A 122 13.84 -37.13 -18.71
CA THR A 122 14.63 -36.75 -17.52
C THR A 122 13.78 -35.96 -16.52
N LEU A 123 14.12 -36.05 -15.23
CA LEU A 123 13.42 -35.32 -14.18
C LEU A 123 13.51 -33.79 -14.37
N GLN A 124 12.37 -33.12 -14.30
CA GLN A 124 12.31 -31.66 -14.23
C GLN A 124 12.11 -31.22 -12.76
N LEU A 125 13.10 -30.51 -12.21
CA LEU A 125 13.08 -29.97 -10.84
C LEU A 125 11.99 -28.89 -10.69
N SER A 126 10.80 -29.36 -10.33
CA SER A 126 9.54 -28.60 -10.28
C SER A 126 9.08 -28.30 -8.87
N ALA A 127 9.49 -29.08 -7.87
CA ALA A 127 9.33 -28.76 -6.45
C ALA A 127 10.52 -27.94 -5.95
N ARG A 128 10.28 -26.94 -5.10
CA ARG A 128 11.31 -26.00 -4.64
C ARG A 128 11.05 -25.52 -3.23
N ARG A 129 12.11 -25.07 -2.55
CA ARG A 129 12.03 -24.30 -1.30
C ARG A 129 11.76 -22.83 -1.57
N PHE A 130 11.15 -22.10 -0.63
CA PHE A 130 10.94 -20.67 -0.77
C PHE A 130 12.25 -19.90 -0.98
N TYR A 131 12.16 -18.74 -1.63
CA TYR A 131 13.31 -17.87 -1.83
C TYR A 131 13.76 -17.25 -0.51
N ASN A 132 15.02 -17.46 -0.14
CA ASN A 132 15.71 -16.64 0.85
C ASN A 132 16.58 -15.58 0.16
N TRP A 133 17.07 -14.58 0.93
CA TRP A 133 17.86 -13.48 0.37
C TRP A 133 19.16 -13.96 -0.31
N LYS A 134 19.77 -15.05 0.16
CA LYS A 134 20.96 -15.65 -0.47
C LYS A 134 20.61 -16.26 -1.82
N THR A 135 19.48 -16.99 -1.91
CA THR A 135 18.96 -17.55 -3.16
C THR A 135 18.68 -16.46 -4.19
N LEU A 136 18.08 -15.35 -3.75
CA LEU A 136 17.81 -14.19 -4.61
C LEU A 136 19.08 -13.56 -5.15
N LEU A 137 20.09 -13.35 -4.30
CA LEU A 137 21.38 -12.80 -4.71
C LEU A 137 22.11 -13.73 -5.69
N LEU A 138 22.21 -15.03 -5.36
CA LEU A 138 22.98 -16.01 -6.13
C LEU A 138 22.38 -16.28 -7.51
N ARG A 139 21.05 -16.26 -7.68
CA ARG A 139 20.42 -16.41 -9.00
C ARG A 139 20.53 -15.16 -9.89
N ARG A 140 20.98 -14.02 -9.35
CA ARG A 140 21.05 -12.73 -10.08
C ARG A 140 22.46 -12.22 -10.28
N ALA A 141 23.39 -12.65 -9.44
CA ALA A 141 24.80 -12.39 -9.67
C ALA A 141 25.23 -13.13 -10.97
N PRO A 142 26.09 -12.52 -11.80
CA PRO A 142 26.61 -13.14 -13.02
C PRO A 142 27.66 -14.22 -12.71
N LEU A 143 27.38 -15.05 -11.70
CA LEU A 143 28.27 -16.11 -11.19
C LEU A 143 28.17 -17.40 -12.02
N GLY A 144 27.29 -17.44 -13.02
CA GLY A 144 27.21 -18.54 -13.98
C GLY A 144 27.10 -19.93 -13.32
N PRO A 145 27.86 -20.93 -13.80
CA PRO A 145 27.83 -22.31 -13.28
C PRO A 145 28.18 -22.45 -11.79
N TYR A 146 28.96 -21.51 -11.23
CA TYR A 146 29.37 -21.54 -9.83
C TYR A 146 28.20 -21.30 -8.87
N ALA A 147 27.21 -20.52 -9.31
CA ALA A 147 25.98 -20.31 -8.55
C ALA A 147 25.23 -21.64 -8.34
N VAL A 148 25.13 -22.45 -9.41
CA VAL A 148 24.43 -23.75 -9.43
C VAL A 148 25.06 -24.78 -8.49
N ARG A 149 26.38 -24.68 -8.25
CA ARG A 149 27.10 -25.54 -7.28
C ARG A 149 26.92 -25.13 -5.82
N SER A 150 26.32 -23.97 -5.55
CA SER A 150 26.13 -23.50 -4.18
C SER A 150 25.12 -24.36 -3.42
N ARG A 151 25.40 -24.64 -2.13
CA ARG A 151 24.46 -25.35 -1.25
C ARG A 151 23.09 -24.67 -1.21
N THR A 152 23.07 -23.35 -1.23
CA THR A 152 21.85 -22.53 -1.24
C THR A 152 20.97 -22.79 -2.47
N LEU A 153 21.55 -22.88 -3.67
CA LEU A 153 20.75 -23.17 -4.87
C LEU A 153 20.33 -24.62 -4.96
N ARG A 154 21.18 -25.56 -4.53
CA ARG A 154 20.79 -26.98 -4.44
C ARG A 154 19.61 -27.19 -3.50
N ASP A 155 19.67 -26.60 -2.31
CA ASP A 155 18.57 -26.61 -1.33
C ASP A 155 17.29 -25.97 -1.88
N HIS A 156 17.40 -24.80 -2.52
CA HIS A 156 16.27 -24.15 -3.18
C HIS A 156 15.63 -24.99 -4.27
N LEU A 157 16.45 -25.64 -5.11
CA LEU A 157 16.01 -26.51 -6.20
C LEU A 157 15.63 -27.91 -5.72
N MET A 158 15.79 -28.19 -4.41
CA MET A 158 15.62 -29.51 -3.80
C MET A 158 16.38 -30.62 -4.55
N SER A 159 17.53 -30.29 -5.14
CA SER A 159 18.27 -31.20 -6.03
C SER A 159 19.04 -32.30 -5.28
N ASP A 160 19.02 -32.27 -3.95
CA ASP A 160 19.54 -33.29 -3.04
C ASP A 160 18.56 -34.44 -2.80
N TRP A 161 17.36 -34.34 -3.36
CA TRP A 161 16.31 -35.35 -3.30
C TRP A 161 16.05 -35.95 -4.69
N ASP A 162 15.80 -37.26 -4.76
CA ASP A 162 15.56 -38.01 -6.00
C ASP A 162 14.15 -37.83 -6.59
N HIS A 163 13.25 -37.19 -5.85
CA HIS A 163 11.85 -36.97 -6.24
C HIS A 163 11.10 -38.28 -6.52
N ALA A 164 11.37 -39.33 -5.74
CA ALA A 164 10.74 -40.63 -5.87
C ALA A 164 9.49 -40.83 -4.96
N ASP A 165 9.34 -40.04 -3.90
CA ASP A 165 8.24 -40.14 -2.94
C ASP A 165 7.31 -38.91 -2.94
N THR A 166 6.04 -39.11 -2.55
CA THR A 166 5.09 -38.00 -2.40
C THR A 166 5.32 -37.29 -1.07
N ARG A 167 5.50 -35.96 -1.09
CA ARG A 167 5.76 -35.18 0.14
C ARG A 167 5.28 -33.73 0.05
N PRO A 168 5.05 -33.07 1.20
CA PRO A 168 4.83 -31.63 1.25
C PRO A 168 6.09 -30.87 0.82
N VAL A 169 5.91 -29.82 0.02
CA VAL A 169 6.97 -28.96 -0.49
C VAL A 169 6.57 -27.50 -0.35
N ASP A 170 7.53 -26.57 -0.36
CA ASP A 170 7.21 -25.16 -0.13
C ASP A 170 6.41 -24.57 -1.31
N TRP A 171 6.85 -24.82 -2.54
CA TRP A 171 6.12 -24.45 -3.75
C TRP A 171 6.49 -25.32 -4.95
N VAL A 172 5.65 -25.26 -5.98
CA VAL A 172 5.77 -26.03 -7.22
C VAL A 172 5.66 -25.11 -8.42
N ILE A 173 6.34 -25.43 -9.52
CA ILE A 173 6.22 -24.68 -10.78
C ILE A 173 4.75 -24.75 -11.23
N GLY A 174 4.16 -23.59 -11.54
CA GLY A 174 2.76 -23.48 -11.95
C GLY A 174 2.39 -24.11 -13.30
N ALA A 175 3.17 -25.06 -13.81
CA ALA A 175 2.90 -25.74 -15.09
C ALA A 175 1.74 -26.73 -15.00
N ALA A 176 1.61 -27.44 -13.88
CA ALA A 176 0.51 -28.36 -13.61
C ALA A 176 0.17 -28.33 -12.12
N MET A 177 -1.04 -27.86 -11.78
CA MET A 177 -1.51 -27.75 -10.40
C MET A 177 -2.98 -28.15 -10.31
N LEU A 178 -3.28 -29.16 -9.50
CA LEU A 178 -4.64 -29.42 -9.04
C LEU A 178 -4.88 -28.59 -7.77
N VAL A 179 -5.93 -27.77 -7.78
CA VAL A 179 -6.22 -26.82 -6.71
C VAL A 179 -7.65 -26.99 -6.22
N ARG A 180 -7.81 -27.07 -4.90
CA ARG A 180 -9.11 -27.19 -4.25
C ARG A 180 -9.84 -25.86 -4.19
N ARG A 181 -11.09 -25.80 -4.64
CA ARG A 181 -11.93 -24.59 -4.62
C ARG A 181 -12.12 -24.03 -3.21
N GLN A 182 -12.23 -24.88 -2.19
CA GLN A 182 -12.30 -24.43 -0.80
C GLN A 182 -11.06 -23.61 -0.41
N ALA A 183 -9.86 -24.09 -0.73
CA ALA A 183 -8.64 -23.35 -0.46
C ALA A 183 -8.59 -22.02 -1.24
N ILE A 184 -9.13 -21.99 -2.46
CA ILE A 184 -9.26 -20.74 -3.24
C ILE A 184 -10.23 -19.76 -2.56
N ARG A 185 -11.32 -20.23 -1.95
CA ARG A 185 -12.25 -19.37 -1.20
C ARG A 185 -11.58 -18.78 0.04
N ASP A 186 -10.80 -19.58 0.74
CA ASP A 186 -10.18 -19.19 2.02
C ASP A 186 -8.92 -18.31 1.84
N VAL A 187 -8.13 -18.57 0.79
CA VAL A 187 -6.84 -17.88 0.52
C VAL A 187 -6.98 -16.80 -0.55
N GLY A 188 -7.99 -16.90 -1.39
CA GLY A 188 -8.19 -16.06 -2.56
C GLY A 188 -7.43 -16.55 -3.80
N LEU A 189 -7.78 -15.93 -4.92
CA LEU A 189 -7.24 -16.20 -6.25
C LEU A 189 -5.74 -15.87 -6.37
N MET A 190 -5.11 -16.23 -7.51
CA MET A 190 -3.74 -15.80 -7.79
C MET A 190 -3.64 -14.27 -7.78
N ASP A 191 -2.50 -13.74 -7.36
CA ASP A 191 -2.32 -12.30 -7.26
C ASP A 191 -2.09 -11.70 -8.64
N GLU A 192 -3.14 -11.09 -9.20
CA GLU A 192 -3.18 -10.52 -10.56
C GLU A 192 -2.14 -9.41 -10.80
N ARG A 193 -1.43 -8.96 -9.75
CA ARG A 193 -0.29 -8.08 -9.93
C ARG A 193 0.79 -8.77 -10.73
N TYR A 194 1.07 -10.05 -10.49
CA TYR A 194 2.04 -10.81 -11.27
C TYR A 194 1.51 -11.02 -12.68
N PHE A 195 2.06 -10.25 -13.63
CA PHE A 195 1.70 -10.40 -15.04
C PHE A 195 2.24 -11.72 -15.58
N LEU A 196 3.44 -12.11 -15.15
CA LEU A 196 4.11 -13.37 -15.48
C LEU A 196 5.25 -13.57 -14.47
N TYR A 197 5.42 -14.80 -13.99
CA TYR A 197 6.38 -15.24 -12.96
C TYR A 197 6.09 -14.77 -11.53
N PHE A 198 6.39 -15.68 -10.59
CA PHE A 198 6.20 -15.56 -9.12
C PHE A 198 4.75 -15.62 -8.64
N GLU A 199 3.75 -15.68 -9.53
CA GLU A 199 2.37 -15.93 -9.12
C GLU A 199 2.20 -17.28 -8.43
N ASP A 200 2.90 -18.31 -8.90
CA ASP A 200 2.89 -19.66 -8.37
C ASP A 200 3.58 -19.73 -7.00
N VAL A 201 4.75 -19.12 -6.88
CA VAL A 201 5.50 -18.99 -5.61
C VAL A 201 4.64 -18.25 -4.57
N ASP A 202 4.05 -17.12 -4.98
CA ASP A 202 3.21 -16.30 -4.11
C ASP A 202 1.98 -17.07 -3.62
N TRP A 203 1.30 -17.77 -4.53
CA TRP A 203 0.08 -18.47 -4.18
C TRP A 203 0.36 -19.65 -3.26
N CYS A 204 1.39 -20.45 -3.54
CA CYS A 204 1.86 -21.50 -2.63
C CYS A 204 2.21 -20.94 -1.23
N GLN A 205 2.87 -19.79 -1.16
CA GLN A 205 3.21 -19.16 0.11
C GLN A 205 1.98 -18.69 0.89
N ARG A 206 0.97 -18.16 0.20
CA ARG A 206 -0.32 -17.82 0.82
C ARG A 206 -1.06 -19.07 1.31
N MET A 207 -1.06 -20.16 0.54
CA MET A 207 -1.65 -21.42 0.98
C MET A 207 -1.04 -21.90 2.30
N TRP A 208 0.30 -21.95 2.38
CA TRP A 208 1.00 -22.34 3.62
C TRP A 208 0.67 -21.45 4.81
N ARG A 209 0.51 -20.13 4.60
CA ARG A 209 0.14 -19.21 5.68
C ARG A 209 -1.27 -19.35 6.19
N HIS A 210 -2.17 -19.84 5.35
CA HIS A 210 -3.54 -20.16 5.74
C HIS A 210 -3.67 -21.59 6.29
N GLY A 211 -2.56 -22.26 6.61
CA GLY A 211 -2.55 -23.59 7.22
C GLY A 211 -2.76 -24.75 6.24
N TYR A 212 -2.76 -24.48 4.93
CA TYR A 212 -2.78 -25.51 3.90
C TYR A 212 -1.37 -25.99 3.53
N GLU A 213 -1.33 -27.11 2.82
CA GLU A 213 -0.10 -27.72 2.32
C GLU A 213 -0.04 -27.66 0.79
N VAL A 214 1.17 -27.63 0.25
CA VAL A 214 1.45 -27.87 -1.17
C VAL A 214 2.12 -29.23 -1.29
N LEU A 215 1.54 -30.13 -2.09
CA LEU A 215 1.95 -31.53 -2.16
C LEU A 215 2.53 -31.87 -3.53
N TYR A 216 3.76 -32.40 -3.53
CA TYR A 216 4.35 -33.01 -4.71
C TYR A 216 3.96 -34.49 -4.78
N CYS A 217 3.32 -34.92 -5.87
CA CYS A 217 2.85 -36.29 -6.06
C CYS A 217 3.78 -37.04 -7.02
N ALA A 218 4.66 -37.90 -6.49
CA ALA A 218 5.71 -38.54 -7.28
C ALA A 218 5.20 -39.62 -8.26
N ASP A 219 4.08 -40.24 -7.92
CA ASP A 219 3.44 -41.30 -8.69
C ASP A 219 2.50 -40.78 -9.79
N ALA A 220 2.09 -39.50 -9.73
CA ALA A 220 1.40 -38.81 -10.81
C ALA A 220 2.43 -38.11 -11.71
N THR A 221 2.61 -38.57 -12.95
CA THR A 221 3.66 -38.05 -13.82
C THR A 221 3.07 -37.31 -15.02
N MET A 222 3.65 -36.17 -15.41
CA MET A 222 3.31 -35.46 -16.65
C MET A 222 4.58 -35.00 -17.36
N VAL A 223 4.53 -34.87 -18.69
CA VAL A 223 5.66 -34.35 -19.47
C VAL A 223 5.44 -32.87 -19.71
N HIS A 224 6.40 -32.03 -19.38
CA HIS A 224 6.33 -30.59 -19.60
C HIS A 224 7.42 -30.18 -20.59
N GLU A 225 7.01 -29.88 -21.81
CA GLU A 225 7.85 -29.31 -22.86
C GLU A 225 8.14 -27.85 -22.54
N TYR A 226 8.90 -27.58 -21.47
CA TYR A 226 9.23 -26.23 -20.97
C TYR A 226 9.57 -25.31 -22.15
N ALA A 227 8.57 -24.57 -22.66
CA ALA A 227 8.69 -24.04 -24.00
C ALA A 227 9.83 -23.03 -24.03
N ARG A 228 10.78 -23.24 -24.95
CA ARG A 228 11.96 -22.41 -25.18
C ARG A 228 11.66 -20.92 -25.38
N GLY A 229 10.39 -20.50 -25.51
CA GLY A 229 9.96 -19.09 -25.52
C GLY A 229 10.16 -18.36 -24.18
N SER A 230 10.04 -19.04 -23.03
CA SER A 230 10.39 -18.47 -21.72
C SER A 230 11.91 -18.51 -21.44
N ALA A 231 12.62 -19.43 -22.11
CA ALA A 231 14.07 -19.56 -22.10
C ALA A 231 14.80 -18.62 -23.09
N GLN A 232 14.09 -18.06 -24.08
CA GLN A 232 14.60 -16.92 -24.84
C GLN A 232 14.68 -15.75 -23.85
N ILE A 233 15.91 -15.48 -23.40
CA ILE A 233 16.27 -14.34 -22.57
C ILE A 233 15.98 -13.07 -23.37
N SER A 234 14.71 -12.66 -23.41
CA SER A 234 14.29 -11.42 -24.02
C SER A 234 14.36 -10.31 -22.97
N PRO A 235 14.68 -9.07 -23.35
CA PRO A 235 14.60 -7.93 -22.44
C PRO A 235 13.21 -7.76 -21.80
N ARG A 236 12.15 -8.30 -22.42
CA ARG A 236 10.80 -8.34 -21.83
C ARG A 236 10.69 -9.41 -20.74
N SER A 237 11.17 -10.64 -20.97
CA SER A 237 11.17 -11.72 -19.97
C SER A 237 12.02 -11.37 -18.75
N ILE A 238 13.23 -10.83 -18.95
CA ILE A 238 14.09 -10.36 -17.84
C ILE A 238 13.37 -9.29 -17.02
N ARG A 239 12.75 -8.29 -17.67
CA ARG A 239 12.02 -7.23 -16.97
C ARG A 239 10.80 -7.77 -16.23
N ALA A 240 10.04 -8.69 -16.84
CA ALA A 240 8.89 -9.32 -16.18
C ALA A 240 9.32 -10.12 -14.95
N HIS A 241 10.38 -10.92 -15.07
CA HIS A 241 10.94 -11.69 -13.96
C HIS A 241 11.52 -10.78 -12.86
N ALA A 242 12.23 -9.71 -13.21
CA ALA A 242 12.73 -8.74 -12.22
C ALA A 242 11.58 -8.02 -11.54
N ALA A 243 10.53 -7.67 -12.29
CA ALA A 243 9.35 -7.02 -11.73
C ALA A 243 8.59 -7.95 -10.77
N GLY A 244 8.34 -9.20 -11.18
CA GLY A 244 7.73 -10.24 -10.33
C GLY A 244 8.55 -10.48 -9.08
N LEU A 245 9.88 -10.58 -9.21
CA LEU A 245 10.76 -10.75 -8.06
C LEU A 245 10.68 -9.57 -7.09
N LEU A 246 10.77 -8.33 -7.57
CA LEU A 246 10.71 -7.16 -6.69
C LEU A 246 9.35 -7.08 -5.98
N ARG A 247 8.24 -7.47 -6.64
CA ARG A 247 6.91 -7.54 -6.02
C ARG A 247 6.84 -8.63 -4.96
N PHE A 248 7.35 -9.81 -5.27
CA PHE A 248 7.44 -10.91 -4.32
C PHE A 248 8.30 -10.51 -3.11
N ALA A 249 9.43 -9.86 -3.35
CA ALA A 249 10.32 -9.41 -2.30
C ALA A 249 9.70 -8.27 -1.48
N GLU A 250 9.01 -7.30 -2.09
CA GLU A 250 8.20 -6.30 -1.37
C GLU A 250 7.14 -6.98 -0.50
N LYS A 251 6.52 -8.04 -1.01
CA LYS A 251 5.45 -8.75 -0.31
C LYS A 251 5.97 -9.59 0.87
N TRP A 252 7.09 -10.29 0.70
CA TRP A 252 7.54 -11.33 1.62
C TRP A 252 8.86 -11.03 2.36
N SER A 253 9.71 -10.11 1.88
CA SER A 253 10.97 -9.73 2.57
C SER A 253 10.72 -8.73 3.70
N ALA A 254 11.13 -9.06 4.93
CA ALA A 254 10.95 -8.19 6.09
C ALA A 254 11.71 -6.86 5.97
N ILE A 255 12.88 -6.90 5.31
CA ILE A 255 13.72 -5.72 5.08
C ILE A 255 13.04 -4.78 4.08
N LEU A 256 12.57 -5.29 2.95
CA LEU A 256 11.87 -4.47 1.96
C LEU A 256 10.51 -4.00 2.46
N TYR A 257 9.85 -4.78 3.32
CA TYR A 257 8.68 -4.32 4.05
C TYR A 257 9.00 -3.18 5.02
N ALA A 258 10.08 -3.26 5.80
CA ALA A 258 10.50 -2.16 6.66
C ALA A 258 10.89 -0.89 5.87
N VAL A 259 11.47 -1.06 4.68
CA VAL A 259 11.74 0.00 3.71
C VAL A 259 10.43 0.57 3.13
N SER A 260 9.45 -0.28 2.80
CA SER A 260 8.15 0.15 2.27
C SER A 260 7.34 0.92 3.33
N GLN A 261 7.46 0.56 4.61
CA GLN A 261 6.90 1.32 5.74
C GLN A 261 7.52 2.72 5.87
N ARG A 262 8.82 2.86 5.56
CA ARG A 262 9.53 4.16 5.53
C ARG A 262 9.45 4.85 4.18
N ARG A 263 8.69 4.32 3.22
CA ARG A 263 8.69 4.77 1.83
C ARG A 263 8.34 6.23 1.66
N ARG A 264 7.38 6.76 2.41
CA ARG A 264 7.06 8.19 2.38
C ARG A 264 8.28 9.04 2.76
N ARG A 265 9.01 8.65 3.81
CA ARG A 265 10.24 9.35 4.23
C ARG A 265 11.36 9.20 3.22
N ILE A 266 11.57 7.99 2.69
CA ILE A 266 12.59 7.72 1.68
C ILE A 266 12.30 8.53 0.41
N LEU A 267 11.06 8.54 -0.06
CA LEU A 267 10.65 9.34 -1.22
C LEU A 267 10.79 10.84 -0.93
N SER A 268 10.42 11.33 0.26
CA SER A 268 10.66 12.72 0.64
C SER A 268 12.16 13.06 0.66
N LEU A 269 13.02 12.20 1.21
CA LEU A 269 14.47 12.39 1.23
C LEU A 269 15.07 12.35 -0.18
N LEU A 270 14.64 11.41 -1.02
CA LEU A 270 15.05 11.35 -2.43
C LEU A 270 14.59 12.59 -3.20
N THR A 271 13.40 13.09 -2.89
CA THR A 271 12.87 14.32 -3.49
C THR A 271 13.67 15.55 -3.05
N VAL A 272 14.02 15.65 -1.77
CA VAL A 272 14.93 16.71 -1.27
C VAL A 272 16.29 16.60 -1.94
N GLY A 273 16.86 15.38 -2.03
CA GLY A 273 18.14 15.16 -2.70
C GLY A 273 18.10 15.55 -4.17
N ALA A 274 17.02 15.22 -4.88
CA ALA A 274 16.82 15.61 -6.28
C ALA A 274 16.68 17.13 -6.44
N ASP A 275 16.02 17.83 -5.52
CA ASP A 275 15.93 19.29 -5.53
C ASP A 275 17.28 19.95 -5.22
N VAL A 276 18.07 19.39 -4.30
CA VAL A 276 19.44 19.84 -4.01
C VAL A 276 20.31 19.75 -5.26
N LEU A 277 20.25 18.62 -5.97
CA LEU A 277 20.96 18.43 -7.23
C LEU A 277 20.48 19.40 -8.32
N ALA A 278 19.16 19.62 -8.43
CA ALA A 278 18.58 20.56 -9.39
C ALA A 278 19.00 22.01 -9.11
N ALA A 279 18.99 22.43 -7.84
CA ALA A 279 19.45 23.75 -7.42
C ALA A 279 20.94 23.95 -7.67
N GLY A 280 21.76 22.94 -7.38
CA GLY A 280 23.19 22.96 -7.68
C GLY A 280 23.47 23.07 -9.18
N ALA A 281 22.78 22.27 -10.00
CA ALA A 281 22.91 22.32 -11.45
C ALA A 281 22.47 23.67 -12.04
N ALA A 282 21.36 24.23 -11.55
CA ALA A 282 20.88 25.55 -11.97
C ALA A 282 21.89 26.67 -11.62
N PHE A 283 22.52 26.60 -10.45
CA PHE A 283 23.56 27.54 -10.06
C PHE A 283 24.79 27.46 -10.97
N LEU A 284 25.29 26.26 -11.23
CA LEU A 284 26.44 26.06 -12.11
C LEU A 284 26.14 26.52 -13.55
N ALA A 285 24.94 26.25 -14.05
CA ALA A 285 24.48 26.74 -15.34
C ALA A 285 24.40 28.28 -15.38
N ALA A 286 23.85 28.91 -14.33
CA ALA A 286 23.78 30.36 -14.21
C ALA A 286 25.18 30.99 -14.20
N TYR A 287 26.12 30.39 -13.46
CA TYR A 287 27.52 30.81 -13.42
C TYR A 287 28.16 30.72 -14.80
N ALA A 288 28.00 29.60 -15.51
CA ALA A 288 28.54 29.40 -16.85
C ALA A 288 27.98 30.41 -17.87
N ILE A 289 26.66 30.66 -17.84
CA ILE A 289 26.03 31.67 -18.70
C ILE A 289 26.56 33.07 -18.37
N ARG A 290 26.65 33.41 -17.08
CA ARG A 290 27.18 34.72 -16.68
C ARG A 290 28.65 34.90 -17.05
N LEU A 291 29.44 33.82 -17.01
CA LEU A 291 30.84 33.81 -17.46
C LEU A 291 30.94 34.01 -18.98
N ALA A 292 30.09 33.35 -19.76
CA ALA A 292 30.02 33.55 -21.21
C ALA A 292 29.60 34.99 -21.57
N LEU A 293 28.74 35.60 -20.76
CA LEU A 293 28.33 37.00 -20.87
C LEU A 293 29.30 37.99 -20.23
N ALA A 294 30.51 37.57 -19.83
CA ALA A 294 31.51 38.46 -19.23
C ALA A 294 31.74 39.78 -20.01
N PRO A 295 31.78 39.79 -21.36
CA PRO A 295 31.98 41.04 -22.12
C PRO A 295 30.85 42.07 -21.98
N VAL A 296 29.65 41.64 -21.58
CA VAL A 296 28.44 42.48 -21.51
C VAL A 296 28.37 43.25 -20.18
N PHE A 297 29.07 42.78 -19.15
CA PHE A 297 28.94 43.33 -17.80
C PHE A 297 30.26 43.97 -17.33
N ALA A 298 30.19 45.20 -16.84
CA ALA A 298 31.34 45.94 -16.34
C ALA A 298 32.05 45.29 -15.13
N ASN A 299 31.34 44.44 -14.37
CA ASN A 299 31.90 43.78 -13.19
C ASN A 299 32.52 42.41 -13.55
N PRO A 300 33.78 42.14 -13.15
CA PRO A 300 34.45 40.87 -13.40
C PRO A 300 33.82 39.72 -12.60
N MET A 301 33.95 38.50 -13.10
CA MET A 301 33.54 37.28 -12.41
C MET A 301 34.70 36.72 -11.59
N PHE A 302 34.45 36.38 -10.33
CA PHE A 302 35.39 35.62 -9.51
C PHE A 302 35.46 34.15 -9.93
N PRO A 303 36.52 33.42 -9.56
CA PRO A 303 36.57 31.96 -9.71
C PRO A 303 35.43 31.27 -8.95
N LEU A 304 34.94 30.14 -9.46
CA LEU A 304 33.83 29.38 -8.87
C LEU A 304 34.05 29.03 -7.38
N SER A 305 35.29 28.77 -6.98
CA SER A 305 35.68 28.49 -5.58
C SER A 305 35.28 29.62 -4.62
N SER A 306 35.24 30.87 -5.10
CA SER A 306 34.83 32.03 -4.31
C SER A 306 33.31 32.02 -4.01
N TYR A 307 32.52 31.31 -4.82
CA TYR A 307 31.06 31.27 -4.70
C TYR A 307 30.53 30.19 -3.75
N GLY A 308 31.39 29.44 -3.04
CA GLY A 308 30.97 28.32 -2.20
C GLY A 308 29.90 28.67 -1.16
N GLY A 309 30.01 29.84 -0.52
CA GLY A 309 29.01 30.35 0.42
C GLY A 309 27.66 30.64 -0.24
N LEU A 310 27.68 31.34 -1.39
CA LEU A 310 26.46 31.66 -2.15
C LEU A 310 25.79 30.40 -2.72
N PHE A 311 26.59 29.43 -3.18
CA PHE A 311 26.12 28.13 -3.66
C PHE A 311 25.39 27.36 -2.55
N SER A 312 26.01 27.23 -1.38
CA SER A 312 25.43 26.53 -0.23
C SER A 312 24.16 27.22 0.26
N PHE A 313 24.18 28.56 0.33
CA PHE A 313 23.02 29.36 0.71
C PHE A 313 21.87 29.25 -0.30
N THR A 314 22.17 29.22 -1.61
CA THR A 314 21.19 28.98 -2.68
C THR A 314 20.48 27.65 -2.50
N ILE A 315 21.22 26.58 -2.23
CA ILE A 315 20.63 25.26 -1.96
C ILE A 315 19.75 25.32 -0.71
N ALA A 316 20.26 25.86 0.40
CA ALA A 316 19.54 25.91 1.67
C ALA A 316 18.21 26.69 1.56
N VAL A 317 18.23 27.87 0.95
CA VAL A 317 17.03 28.71 0.82
C VAL A 317 16.03 28.13 -0.17
N THR A 318 16.50 27.47 -1.24
CA THR A 318 15.62 26.76 -2.17
C THR A 318 14.90 25.62 -1.46
N VAL A 319 15.61 24.77 -0.71
CA VAL A 319 15.00 23.68 0.05
C VAL A 319 14.04 24.23 1.12
N ALA A 320 14.41 25.31 1.81
CA ALA A 320 13.55 25.94 2.80
C ALA A 320 12.25 26.50 2.18
N ALA A 321 12.34 27.18 1.04
CA ALA A 321 11.18 27.70 0.31
C ALA A 321 10.28 26.55 -0.18
N MET A 322 10.87 25.48 -0.74
CA MET A 322 10.12 24.30 -1.15
C MET A 322 9.39 23.64 0.03
N ALA A 323 10.04 23.58 1.20
CA ALA A 323 9.44 23.05 2.43
C ALA A 323 8.29 23.93 2.95
N ALA A 324 8.47 25.25 2.95
CA ALA A 324 7.46 26.22 3.39
C ALA A 324 6.19 26.16 2.54
N ASN A 325 6.32 25.92 1.24
CA ASN A 325 5.19 25.72 0.32
C ASN A 325 4.63 24.28 0.36
N GLY A 326 5.04 23.44 1.32
CA GLY A 326 4.46 22.12 1.54
C GLY A 326 4.85 21.06 0.49
N LEU A 327 5.82 21.34 -0.39
CA LEU A 327 6.20 20.47 -1.52
C LEU A 327 6.93 19.18 -1.11
N TYR A 328 7.22 19.00 0.18
CA TYR A 328 7.75 17.76 0.77
C TYR A 328 6.75 16.99 1.64
N ARG A 329 5.64 17.64 2.05
CA ARG A 329 4.58 17.00 2.86
C ARG A 329 3.52 16.34 1.98
N ARG A 330 3.26 16.90 0.79
CA ARG A 330 2.34 16.36 -0.21
C ARG A 330 3.07 15.32 -1.07
N THR A 331 3.33 14.14 -0.52
CA THR A 331 3.84 13.04 -1.35
C THR A 331 2.70 12.51 -2.22
N VAL A 332 2.66 13.03 -3.45
CA VAL A 332 1.89 12.60 -4.63
C VAL A 332 0.48 13.22 -4.78
N PHE A 333 0.27 13.74 -6.01
CA PHE A 333 -0.94 14.34 -6.60
C PHE A 333 -1.19 15.81 -6.29
N VAL A 334 -0.46 16.61 -7.05
CA VAL A 334 -0.80 18.00 -7.38
C VAL A 334 -0.99 18.00 -8.90
N ASP A 335 -2.07 18.59 -9.39
CA ASP A 335 -2.28 18.79 -10.83
C ASP A 335 -1.06 19.46 -11.46
N ALA A 336 -0.81 19.21 -12.75
CA ALA A 336 0.34 19.79 -13.45
C ALA A 336 0.39 21.31 -13.27
N ILE A 337 -0.78 21.94 -13.25
CA ILE A 337 -0.98 23.38 -13.07
C ILE A 337 -0.61 23.83 -11.64
N GLU A 338 -1.20 23.24 -10.60
CA GLU A 338 -0.92 23.63 -9.20
C GLU A 338 0.56 23.39 -8.83
N ARG A 339 1.22 22.42 -9.47
CA ARG A 339 2.66 22.17 -9.30
C ARG A 339 3.51 23.29 -9.90
N VAL A 340 3.15 23.77 -11.09
CA VAL A 340 3.82 24.91 -11.73
C VAL A 340 3.72 26.14 -10.82
N PHE A 341 2.52 26.43 -10.31
CA PHE A 341 2.31 27.56 -9.41
C PHE A 341 3.10 27.43 -8.10
N SER A 342 3.04 26.27 -7.45
CA SER A 342 3.72 26.05 -6.16
C SER A 342 5.24 26.11 -6.28
N ILE A 343 5.82 25.54 -7.35
CA ILE A 343 7.26 25.64 -7.62
C ILE A 343 7.62 27.09 -7.97
N GLY A 344 6.82 27.77 -8.80
CA GLY A 344 7.02 29.16 -9.15
C GLY A 344 7.07 30.07 -7.92
N GLN A 345 6.12 29.91 -6.99
CA GLN A 345 6.09 30.63 -5.71
C GLN A 345 7.35 30.36 -4.87
N ALA A 346 7.77 29.10 -4.75
CA ALA A 346 8.97 28.75 -4.00
C ALA A 346 10.24 29.37 -4.62
N VAL A 347 10.35 29.39 -5.95
CA VAL A 347 11.48 29.99 -6.67
C VAL A 347 11.51 31.51 -6.50
N VAL A 348 10.35 32.18 -6.59
CA VAL A 348 10.26 33.63 -6.35
C VAL A 348 10.67 33.97 -4.91
N GLN A 349 10.17 33.22 -3.93
CA GLN A 349 10.57 33.39 -2.52
C GLN A 349 12.08 33.19 -2.34
N ALA A 350 12.63 32.09 -2.84
CA ALA A 350 14.07 31.82 -2.78
C ALA A 350 14.89 32.94 -3.45
N GLY A 351 14.45 33.43 -4.61
CA GLY A 351 15.07 34.55 -5.33
C GLY A 351 15.04 35.86 -4.54
N LEU A 352 13.93 36.19 -3.88
CA LEU A 352 13.83 37.36 -3.01
C LEU A 352 14.77 37.27 -1.81
N PHE A 353 14.84 36.12 -1.14
CA PHE A 353 15.77 35.90 -0.04
C PHE A 353 17.24 35.96 -0.50
N LEU A 354 17.55 35.40 -1.68
CA LEU A 354 18.89 35.50 -2.27
C LEU A 354 19.25 36.96 -2.55
N MET A 355 18.34 37.70 -3.18
CA MET A 355 18.53 39.12 -3.46
C MET A 355 18.75 39.90 -2.17
N ALA A 356 17.88 39.73 -1.16
CA ALA A 356 18.02 40.37 0.15
C ALA A 356 19.34 40.02 0.84
N ALA A 357 19.76 38.75 0.79
CA ALA A 357 21.03 38.30 1.36
C ALA A 357 22.24 38.98 0.69
N THR A 358 22.18 39.24 -0.63
CA THR A 358 23.24 40.01 -1.30
C THR A 358 23.37 41.46 -0.80
N TYR A 359 22.32 42.03 -0.20
CA TYR A 359 22.37 43.36 0.42
C TYR A 359 22.75 43.30 1.90
N LEU A 360 22.19 42.34 2.66
CA LEU A 360 22.35 42.26 4.12
C LEU A 360 23.74 41.81 4.57
N PHE A 361 24.36 40.86 3.86
CA PHE A 361 25.60 40.23 4.34
C PHE A 361 26.89 40.86 3.78
N GLN A 362 26.80 42.00 3.09
CA GLN A 362 27.95 42.70 2.47
C GLN A 362 28.93 41.76 1.75
N MET A 363 28.40 40.71 1.14
CA MET A 363 29.19 39.70 0.41
C MET A 363 30.03 40.41 -0.66
N PRO A 364 31.28 39.95 -0.93
CA PRO A 364 32.11 40.52 -1.99
C PRO A 364 31.30 40.57 -3.28
N ARG A 365 31.39 41.70 -4.01
CA ARG A 365 30.47 42.18 -5.08
C ARG A 365 30.12 41.12 -6.13
N TYR A 366 29.29 40.14 -5.77
CA TYR A 366 28.82 39.13 -6.69
C TYR A 366 27.90 39.79 -7.70
N SER A 367 28.07 39.43 -8.97
CA SER A 367 27.25 39.96 -10.03
C SER A 367 25.78 39.60 -9.81
N ARG A 368 24.93 40.57 -9.50
CA ARG A 368 23.47 40.38 -9.30
C ARG A 368 22.76 39.78 -10.52
N ALA A 369 23.34 39.97 -11.72
CA ALA A 369 22.89 39.30 -12.93
C ALA A 369 22.92 37.76 -12.79
N LEU A 370 23.80 37.20 -11.97
CA LEU A 370 23.83 35.77 -11.66
C LEU A 370 22.53 35.31 -10.99
N VAL A 371 22.03 36.08 -10.01
CA VAL A 371 20.78 35.76 -9.29
C VAL A 371 19.56 35.90 -10.21
N LEU A 372 19.57 36.88 -11.12
CA LEU A 372 18.51 37.06 -12.12
C LEU A 372 18.46 35.91 -13.14
N ILE A 373 19.63 35.46 -13.63
CA ILE A 373 19.75 34.31 -14.54
C ILE A 373 19.37 33.00 -13.81
N LEU A 374 19.70 32.89 -12.53
CA LEU A 374 19.42 31.72 -11.71
C LEU A 374 17.93 31.42 -11.57
N GLY A 375 17.07 32.43 -11.40
CA GLY A 375 15.63 32.22 -11.15
C GLY A 375 14.93 31.34 -12.21
N PRO A 376 14.96 31.70 -13.51
CA PRO A 376 14.38 30.89 -14.57
C PRO A 376 15.00 29.49 -14.69
N LEU A 377 16.33 29.38 -14.54
CA LEU A 377 17.04 28.10 -14.60
C LEU A 377 16.66 27.17 -13.44
N LEU A 378 16.52 27.74 -12.24
CA LEU A 378 16.12 27.04 -11.03
C LEU A 378 14.69 26.51 -11.16
N PHE A 379 13.77 27.33 -11.66
CA PHE A 379 12.41 26.91 -11.97
C PHE A 379 12.40 25.73 -12.95
N PHE A 380 13.13 25.84 -14.07
CA PHE A 380 13.17 24.78 -15.08
C PHE A 380 13.78 23.48 -14.52
N ALA A 381 14.90 23.57 -13.81
CA ALA A 381 15.58 22.41 -13.23
C ALA A 381 14.69 21.68 -12.20
N LEU A 382 14.03 22.43 -11.30
CA LEU A 382 13.10 21.87 -10.33
C LEU A 382 11.87 21.27 -11.01
N PHE A 383 11.31 21.93 -12.02
CA PHE A 383 10.16 21.42 -12.76
C PHE A 383 10.47 20.11 -13.49
N VAL A 384 11.62 20.03 -14.18
CA VAL A 384 12.08 18.80 -14.86
C VAL A 384 12.31 17.69 -13.84
N SER A 385 13.04 17.97 -12.75
CA SER A 385 13.30 17.00 -11.67
C SER A 385 12.00 16.42 -11.11
N ARG A 386 11.04 17.29 -10.76
CA ARG A 386 9.73 16.87 -10.23
C ARG A 386 8.88 16.12 -11.25
N SER A 387 8.96 16.48 -12.53
CA SER A 387 8.27 15.79 -13.62
C SER A 387 8.84 14.38 -13.84
N LEU A 388 10.17 14.23 -13.81
CA LEU A 388 10.83 12.94 -13.92
C LEU A 388 10.51 12.03 -12.74
N LEU A 389 10.62 12.52 -11.49
CA LEU A 389 10.22 11.78 -10.30
C LEU A 389 8.74 11.37 -10.34
N GLY A 390 7.86 12.26 -10.82
CA GLY A 390 6.44 11.96 -11.03
C GLY A 390 6.22 10.83 -12.03
N ARG A 391 6.90 10.88 -13.19
CA ARG A 391 6.83 9.84 -14.23
C ARG A 391 7.38 8.50 -13.74
N LEU A 392 8.51 8.49 -13.05
CA LEU A 392 9.11 7.29 -12.45
C LEU A 392 8.18 6.68 -11.40
N GLY A 393 7.62 7.50 -10.51
CA GLY A 393 6.64 7.05 -9.51
C GLY A 393 5.35 6.50 -10.13
N ALA A 394 4.84 7.12 -11.19
CA ALA A 394 3.68 6.63 -11.93
C ALA A 394 3.98 5.34 -12.72
N GLY A 395 5.19 5.20 -13.26
CA GLY A 395 5.68 3.98 -13.90
C GLY A 395 5.76 2.83 -12.91
N ALA A 396 6.34 3.05 -11.73
CA ALA A 396 6.42 2.08 -10.65
C ALA A 396 5.02 1.60 -10.21
N ARG A 397 4.06 2.53 -9.99
CA ARG A 397 2.66 2.19 -9.66
C ARG A 397 1.96 1.38 -10.74
N ARG A 398 2.11 1.76 -12.01
CA ARG A 398 1.57 1.00 -13.16
C ARG A 398 2.16 -0.40 -13.26
N GLN A 399 3.43 -0.54 -12.87
CA GLN A 399 4.11 -1.83 -12.74
C GLN A 399 3.85 -2.50 -11.39
N GLY A 400 2.86 -2.07 -10.62
CA GLY A 400 2.42 -2.75 -9.42
C GLY A 400 3.40 -2.71 -8.24
N PHE A 401 4.36 -1.79 -8.24
CA PHE A 401 5.13 -1.41 -7.05
C PHE A 401 4.40 -0.29 -6.35
N ALA A 402 4.24 -0.33 -5.01
CA ALA A 402 3.79 0.77 -4.14
C ALA A 402 2.63 0.48 -3.18
N PHE A 403 2.11 -0.73 -3.11
CA PHE A 403 0.76 -0.96 -2.56
C PHE A 403 0.72 -0.95 -1.03
N ALA A 404 -0.23 -0.19 -0.47
CA ALA A 404 -0.68 -0.39 0.91
C ALA A 404 -1.68 -1.55 0.91
N ARG A 405 -1.38 -2.61 1.65
CA ARG A 405 -2.35 -3.67 1.97
C ARG A 405 -3.40 -3.11 2.89
N VAL A 406 -4.64 -3.24 2.44
CA VAL A 406 -5.84 -2.80 3.13
C VAL A 406 -6.58 -4.05 3.57
N LEU A 407 -6.57 -4.36 4.86
CA LEU A 407 -7.42 -5.41 5.41
C LEU A 407 -8.82 -4.87 5.59
N ILE A 408 -9.77 -5.38 4.83
CA ILE A 408 -11.18 -5.05 4.96
C ILE A 408 -11.79 -6.01 5.98
N VAL A 409 -12.31 -5.46 7.07
CA VAL A 409 -12.91 -6.20 8.19
C VAL A 409 -14.40 -5.88 8.22
N GLY A 410 -15.21 -6.87 7.90
CA GLY A 410 -16.67 -6.73 7.81
C GLY A 410 -17.27 -7.70 6.81
N GLU A 411 -18.57 -7.97 6.93
CA GLU A 411 -19.32 -8.80 5.98
C GLU A 411 -20.43 -7.97 5.30
N GLY A 412 -21.15 -8.58 4.35
CA GLY A 412 -22.26 -7.92 3.67
C GLY A 412 -21.91 -7.13 2.41
N ALA A 413 -22.92 -6.44 1.88
CA ALA A 413 -22.85 -5.79 0.58
C ALA A 413 -21.98 -4.53 0.60
N GLU A 414 -21.92 -3.82 1.73
CA GLU A 414 -21.08 -2.62 1.87
C GLU A 414 -19.59 -2.99 1.91
N ALA A 415 -19.21 -4.03 2.66
CA ALA A 415 -17.84 -4.55 2.68
C ALA A 415 -17.39 -4.99 1.28
N GLU A 416 -18.27 -5.65 0.53
CA GLU A 416 -18.00 -6.07 -0.85
C GLU A 416 -17.89 -4.88 -1.81
N ARG A 417 -18.71 -3.82 -1.65
CA ARG A 417 -18.58 -2.57 -2.40
C ARG A 417 -17.25 -1.88 -2.14
N VAL A 418 -16.85 -1.74 -0.87
CA VAL A 418 -15.56 -1.15 -0.48
C VAL A 418 -14.40 -1.96 -1.06
N ARG A 419 -14.49 -3.29 -0.99
CA ARG A 419 -13.51 -4.22 -1.57
C ARG A 419 -13.41 -4.06 -3.08
N ALA A 420 -14.53 -4.12 -3.80
CA ALA A 420 -14.59 -3.95 -5.24
C ALA A 420 -14.06 -2.57 -5.67
N THR A 421 -14.28 -1.53 -4.86
CA THR A 421 -13.74 -0.19 -5.12
C THR A 421 -12.21 -0.18 -5.02
N PHE A 422 -11.63 -0.77 -3.96
CA PHE A 422 -10.17 -0.92 -3.86
C PHE A 422 -9.59 -1.87 -4.91
N GLU A 423 -10.35 -2.87 -5.35
CA GLU A 423 -9.98 -3.79 -6.44
C GLU A 423 -9.95 -3.08 -7.80
N HIS A 424 -10.97 -2.26 -8.08
CA HIS A 424 -11.05 -1.45 -9.29
C HIS A 424 -9.92 -0.42 -9.34
N GLU A 425 -9.63 0.21 -8.20
CA GLU A 425 -8.52 1.13 -8.02
C GLU A 425 -7.22 0.46 -7.56
N ARG A 426 -7.05 -0.84 -7.81
CA ARG A 426 -5.78 -1.53 -7.49
C ARG A 426 -4.59 -0.90 -8.21
N ARG A 427 -4.79 -0.06 -9.24
CA ARG A 427 -3.74 0.77 -9.87
C ARG A 427 -3.30 1.99 -9.04
N ALA A 428 -4.14 2.44 -8.10
CA ALA A 428 -3.92 3.64 -7.30
C ALA A 428 -2.94 3.44 -6.14
N GLY A 429 -2.67 2.19 -5.74
CA GLY A 429 -1.75 1.94 -4.63
C GLY A 429 -2.35 1.18 -3.45
N PHE A 430 -3.45 0.43 -3.62
CA PHE A 430 -4.03 -0.43 -2.59
C PHE A 430 -4.10 -1.91 -2.99
N GLU A 431 -3.91 -2.82 -2.02
CA GLU A 431 -4.14 -4.27 -2.14
C GLU A 431 -5.17 -4.68 -1.09
N PRO A 432 -6.45 -4.86 -1.47
CA PRO A 432 -7.47 -5.28 -0.52
C PRO A 432 -7.28 -6.76 -0.15
N LEU A 433 -7.18 -7.03 1.14
CA LEU A 433 -7.26 -8.35 1.75
C LEU A 433 -8.60 -8.44 2.48
N ARG A 434 -9.23 -9.62 2.46
CA ARG A 434 -10.48 -9.84 3.18
C ARG A 434 -10.17 -10.56 4.49
N ALA A 435 -10.74 -10.07 5.58
CA ALA A 435 -10.98 -10.88 6.75
C ALA A 435 -12.48 -10.85 7.05
N SER A 436 -13.06 -12.02 7.25
CA SER A 436 -14.39 -12.10 7.86
C SER A 436 -14.32 -11.53 9.28
N ALA A 437 -15.26 -10.64 9.58
CA ALA A 437 -15.71 -10.48 10.94
C ALA A 437 -16.50 -11.75 11.31
N PRO A 438 -16.45 -12.24 12.55
CA PRO A 438 -16.93 -13.57 12.87
C PRO A 438 -18.40 -13.77 12.53
N ALA A 439 -18.71 -14.99 12.09
CA ALA A 439 -20.07 -15.51 11.88
C ALA A 439 -20.84 -15.74 13.20
N ASP A 440 -20.25 -15.43 14.37
CA ASP A 440 -20.83 -15.69 15.69
C ASP A 440 -20.66 -14.47 16.63
N PRO A 441 -21.77 -13.81 17.03
CA PRO A 441 -21.78 -12.71 17.99
C PRO A 441 -21.31 -13.08 19.41
N SER A 442 -21.10 -14.36 19.71
CA SER A 442 -20.67 -14.84 21.04
C SER A 442 -19.15 -14.78 21.27
N GLU A 443 -18.34 -14.58 20.23
CA GLU A 443 -16.88 -14.48 20.35
C GLU A 443 -16.47 -13.12 20.96
N ALA A 444 -15.54 -13.09 21.92
CA ALA A 444 -15.07 -11.85 22.52
C ALA A 444 -14.30 -10.97 21.50
N PRO A 445 -14.56 -9.65 21.43
CA PRO A 445 -13.89 -8.74 20.50
C PRO A 445 -12.35 -8.77 20.59
N GLU A 446 -11.79 -9.00 21.77
CA GLU A 446 -10.35 -9.10 22.01
C GLU A 446 -9.72 -10.32 21.33
N ALA A 447 -10.43 -11.45 21.30
CA ALA A 447 -9.98 -12.68 20.65
C ALA A 447 -9.93 -12.51 19.13
N VAL A 448 -10.97 -11.87 18.57
CA VAL A 448 -11.01 -11.51 17.15
C VAL A 448 -9.92 -10.51 16.82
N ALA A 449 -9.71 -9.48 17.64
CA ALA A 449 -8.64 -8.52 17.45
C ALA A 449 -7.24 -9.16 17.56
N ALA A 450 -7.05 -10.20 18.37
CA ALA A 450 -5.80 -10.97 18.41
C ALA A 450 -5.58 -11.76 17.11
N ARG A 451 -6.62 -12.43 16.59
CA ARG A 451 -6.57 -13.12 15.29
C ARG A 451 -6.28 -12.15 14.14
N LEU A 452 -6.98 -11.02 14.10
CA LEU A 452 -6.77 -9.96 13.12
C LEU A 452 -5.39 -9.30 13.27
N ARG A 453 -4.85 -9.15 14.48
CA ARG A 453 -3.45 -8.73 14.68
C ARG A 453 -2.46 -9.72 14.08
N GLY A 454 -2.67 -11.01 14.33
CA GLY A 454 -1.87 -12.07 13.69
C GLY A 454 -1.92 -11.98 12.17
N LEU A 455 -3.09 -11.67 11.60
CA LEU A 455 -3.24 -11.44 10.17
C LEU A 455 -2.56 -10.13 9.73
N VAL A 456 -2.67 -9.03 10.49
CA VAL A 456 -2.00 -7.76 10.20
C VAL A 456 -0.48 -7.93 10.18
N GLU A 457 0.08 -8.70 11.10
CA GLU A 457 1.52 -8.98 11.15
C GLU A 457 1.95 -9.95 10.05
N THR A 458 1.22 -11.05 9.89
CA THR A 458 1.51 -12.10 8.91
C THR A 458 1.38 -11.52 7.51
N GLU A 459 0.20 -11.00 7.18
CA GLU A 459 -0.12 -10.36 5.91
C GLU A 459 0.36 -8.92 5.84
N ARG A 460 1.14 -8.44 6.80
CA ARG A 460 1.87 -7.17 6.71
C ARG A 460 0.99 -5.98 6.33
N VAL A 461 -0.24 -6.00 6.82
CA VAL A 461 -1.28 -5.01 6.55
C VAL A 461 -0.82 -3.64 7.04
N GLN A 462 -0.92 -2.62 6.19
CA GLN A 462 -0.63 -1.24 6.58
C GLN A 462 -1.88 -0.48 6.99
N ILE A 463 -3.04 -0.91 6.50
CA ILE A 463 -4.31 -0.22 6.70
C ILE A 463 -5.37 -1.28 7.02
N VAL A 464 -6.09 -1.11 8.12
CA VAL A 464 -7.30 -1.87 8.40
C VAL A 464 -8.49 -0.96 8.12
N CYS A 465 -9.39 -1.37 7.25
CA CYS A 465 -10.62 -0.66 6.91
C CYS A 465 -11.80 -1.48 7.47
N VAL A 466 -12.40 -1.01 8.55
CA VAL A 466 -13.54 -1.65 9.18
C VAL A 466 -14.82 -1.15 8.50
N VAL A 467 -15.65 -2.08 8.04
CA VAL A 467 -16.87 -1.81 7.27
C VAL A 467 -18.05 -2.52 7.93
N PRO A 468 -18.80 -1.85 8.81
CA PRO A 468 -19.90 -2.49 9.54
C PRO A 468 -21.21 -2.48 8.75
N GLU A 469 -22.02 -3.52 8.95
CA GLU A 469 -23.47 -3.46 8.73
C GLU A 469 -24.17 -2.86 9.98
N PRO A 470 -25.42 -2.32 9.88
CA PRO A 470 -26.08 -1.61 10.98
C PRO A 470 -26.13 -2.36 12.32
N GLY A 471 -26.26 -3.69 12.29
CA GLY A 471 -26.28 -4.54 13.50
C GLY A 471 -24.92 -4.88 14.09
N GLU A 472 -23.83 -4.65 13.34
CA GLU A 472 -22.46 -5.05 13.73
C GLU A 472 -21.66 -3.88 14.33
N VAL A 473 -22.21 -2.67 14.29
CA VAL A 473 -21.53 -1.42 14.67
C VAL A 473 -20.88 -1.50 16.06
N PRO A 474 -21.57 -1.91 17.14
CA PRO A 474 -20.94 -1.94 18.47
C PRO A 474 -19.80 -2.95 18.56
N TYR A 475 -19.96 -4.10 17.89
CA TYR A 475 -19.02 -5.21 17.92
C TYR A 475 -17.73 -4.91 17.14
N LEU A 476 -17.85 -4.52 15.87
CA LEU A 476 -16.71 -4.23 15.00
C LEU A 476 -15.87 -3.03 15.45
N LEU A 477 -16.49 -2.15 16.20
CA LEU A 477 -15.86 -1.01 16.81
C LEU A 477 -15.01 -1.39 18.03
N ALA A 478 -15.47 -2.32 18.87
CA ALA A 478 -14.64 -2.89 19.93
C ALA A 478 -13.41 -3.61 19.34
N VAL A 479 -13.61 -4.34 18.24
CA VAL A 479 -12.51 -4.93 17.45
C VAL A 479 -11.56 -3.85 16.92
N ALA A 480 -12.08 -2.76 16.33
CA ALA A 480 -11.28 -1.65 15.83
C ALA A 480 -10.43 -0.99 16.91
N ALA A 481 -11.00 -0.82 18.12
CA ALA A 481 -10.28 -0.28 19.27
C ALA A 481 -9.15 -1.21 19.75
N ALA A 482 -9.40 -2.51 19.81
CA ALA A 482 -8.40 -3.51 20.18
C ALA A 482 -7.29 -3.69 19.13
N LEU A 483 -7.54 -3.30 17.88
CA LEU A 483 -6.55 -3.25 16.80
C LEU A 483 -5.60 -2.04 16.85
N ARG A 484 -5.75 -1.13 17.83
CA ARG A 484 -4.91 0.05 17.98
C ARG A 484 -3.41 -0.28 18.02
N ASP A 485 -3.03 -1.34 18.71
CA ASP A 485 -1.62 -1.70 18.90
C ASP A 485 -1.07 -2.60 17.77
N SER A 486 -1.86 -2.83 16.71
CA SER A 486 -1.45 -3.64 15.55
C SER A 486 -0.36 -2.98 14.70
N GLY A 487 -0.09 -1.67 14.89
CA GLY A 487 0.83 -0.91 14.06
C GLY A 487 0.31 -0.57 12.66
N ALA A 488 -0.92 -0.97 12.32
CA ALA A 488 -1.64 -0.56 11.12
C ALA A 488 -2.51 0.70 11.37
N ALA A 489 -2.83 1.43 10.30
CA ALA A 489 -3.80 2.52 10.36
C ALA A 489 -5.22 1.96 10.31
N VAL A 490 -6.03 2.23 11.32
CA VAL A 490 -7.42 1.76 11.40
C VAL A 490 -8.34 2.87 10.91
N TYR A 491 -9.09 2.57 9.86
CA TYR A 491 -10.09 3.40 9.22
C TYR A 491 -11.47 2.76 9.36
N TRP A 492 -12.49 3.61 9.34
CA TRP A 492 -13.89 3.21 9.38
C TRP A 492 -14.60 3.71 8.12
N ALA A 493 -15.20 2.82 7.34
CA ALA A 493 -15.97 3.14 6.15
C ALA A 493 -17.40 2.59 6.30
N GLY A 494 -18.44 3.41 6.09
CA GLY A 494 -19.84 2.99 6.25
C GLY A 494 -20.75 4.10 6.80
N SER A 495 -21.90 3.73 7.39
CA SER A 495 -22.98 4.63 7.85
C SER A 495 -22.53 5.79 8.76
N VAL A 496 -21.52 5.58 9.60
CA VAL A 496 -20.95 6.66 10.45
C VAL A 496 -20.17 7.71 9.64
N ALA A 497 -19.62 7.35 8.48
CA ALA A 497 -19.03 8.32 7.56
C ALA A 497 -20.10 9.20 6.87
N GLN A 498 -21.36 8.77 6.83
CA GLN A 498 -22.50 9.60 6.39
C GLN A 498 -22.96 10.58 7.48
N LEU A 499 -22.71 10.27 8.76
CA LEU A 499 -22.98 11.16 9.90
C LEU A 499 -21.91 12.26 10.08
N ALA A 500 -20.71 12.06 9.54
CA ALA A 500 -19.70 13.10 9.47
C ALA A 500 -20.03 14.07 8.32
N ALA A 501 -20.27 15.35 8.63
CA ALA A 501 -20.53 16.39 7.63
C ALA A 501 -19.53 16.32 6.45
N GLU A 502 -19.99 16.56 5.21
CA GLU A 502 -19.24 16.31 3.96
C GLU A 502 -17.80 16.86 3.94
N GLU A 503 -17.52 17.95 4.66
CA GLU A 503 -16.20 18.57 4.78
C GLU A 503 -15.18 17.80 5.66
N SER A 504 -15.65 16.84 6.46
CA SER A 504 -14.86 16.13 7.50
C SER A 504 -14.33 14.77 7.04
N LEU A 505 -14.72 14.35 5.84
CA LEU A 505 -14.37 13.06 5.27
C LEU A 505 -12.91 13.08 4.79
N SER A 506 -12.03 12.36 5.50
CA SER A 506 -10.74 11.98 4.92
C SER A 506 -10.97 10.95 3.81
N ARG A 507 -10.30 11.12 2.66
CA ARG A 507 -10.30 10.10 1.60
C ARG A 507 -9.22 9.06 1.88
N LEU A 508 -9.60 7.80 2.05
CA LEU A 508 -8.69 6.66 2.00
C LEU A 508 -8.66 6.15 0.56
N GLY A 509 -7.82 6.76 -0.28
CA GLY A 509 -7.83 6.48 -1.71
C GLY A 509 -9.21 6.82 -2.30
N PRO A 510 -9.92 5.87 -2.93
CA PRO A 510 -11.27 6.09 -3.45
C PRO A 510 -12.38 6.08 -2.41
N VAL A 511 -12.13 5.52 -1.22
CA VAL A 511 -13.18 5.27 -0.23
C VAL A 511 -13.26 6.44 0.76
N ARG A 512 -14.49 6.90 1.01
CA ARG A 512 -14.80 7.85 2.10
C ARG A 512 -14.68 7.10 3.42
N ALA A 513 -13.71 7.48 4.26
CA ALA A 513 -13.46 6.78 5.52
C ALA A 513 -12.95 7.74 6.59
N VAL A 514 -13.29 7.46 7.84
CA VAL A 514 -12.81 8.20 9.01
C VAL A 514 -11.60 7.47 9.59
N LEU A 515 -10.50 8.17 9.80
CA LEU A 515 -9.33 7.63 10.49
C LEU A 515 -9.61 7.52 11.99
N LEU A 516 -9.77 6.30 12.51
CA LEU A 516 -9.95 6.04 13.94
C LEU A 516 -8.60 6.01 14.67
N HIS A 517 -7.61 5.36 14.06
CA HIS A 517 -6.28 5.25 14.62
C HIS A 517 -5.22 5.36 13.52
N ALA A 518 -4.32 6.34 13.62
CA ALA A 518 -3.06 6.32 12.87
C ALA A 518 -1.99 5.62 13.70
N PRO A 519 -1.15 4.75 13.10
CA PRO A 519 -0.09 4.08 13.80
C PRO A 519 0.92 5.14 14.25
N SER A 520 0.82 5.55 15.49
CA SER A 520 1.64 6.63 16.02
C SER A 520 3.03 6.08 16.35
N ARG A 521 3.98 6.30 15.43
CA ARG A 521 5.37 6.62 15.80
C ARG A 521 5.66 8.11 15.62
N GLY A 522 4.66 8.93 15.95
CA GLY A 522 4.75 10.38 16.15
C GLY A 522 4.06 10.74 17.47
N LEU A 523 4.26 11.96 17.97
CA LEU A 523 3.70 12.44 19.24
C LEU A 523 2.21 12.08 19.36
N SER A 524 1.82 11.39 20.45
CA SER A 524 0.43 11.00 20.70
C SER A 524 -0.49 12.22 20.65
N LEU A 525 -1.80 12.04 20.41
CA LEU A 525 -2.76 13.16 20.45
C LEU A 525 -2.63 13.94 21.77
N ARG A 526 -2.46 13.22 22.90
CA ARG A 526 -2.18 13.80 24.21
C ARG A 526 -0.90 14.67 24.23
N MET A 527 0.19 14.21 23.64
CA MET A 527 1.44 15.00 23.58
C MET A 527 1.31 16.22 22.68
N ARG A 528 0.65 16.10 21.52
CA ARG A 528 0.36 17.24 20.63
C ARG A 528 -0.56 18.26 21.32
N LYS A 529 -1.51 17.77 22.10
CA LYS A 529 -2.38 18.59 22.95
C LYS A 529 -1.59 19.31 24.04
N ARG A 530 -0.73 18.62 24.76
CA ARG A 530 0.16 19.25 25.74
C ARG A 530 1.06 20.32 25.14
N ALA A 531 1.62 20.07 23.95
CA ALA A 531 2.39 21.08 23.25
C ALA A 531 1.53 22.32 22.90
N SER A 532 0.30 22.10 22.42
CA SER A 532 -0.69 23.17 22.18
C SER A 532 -0.99 23.97 23.45
N ASP A 533 -1.28 23.26 24.55
CA ASP A 533 -1.61 23.85 25.84
C ASP A 533 -0.46 24.70 26.39
N LEU A 534 0.78 24.22 26.29
CA LEU A 534 1.96 24.98 26.70
C LEU A 534 2.17 26.21 25.81
N MET A 535 2.00 26.08 24.50
CA MET A 535 2.12 27.24 23.59
C MET A 535 1.03 28.29 23.85
N LEU A 536 -0.23 27.88 24.03
CA LEU A 536 -1.32 28.79 24.38
C LEU A 536 -1.08 29.44 25.74
N SER A 537 -0.59 28.69 26.73
CA SER A 537 -0.25 29.20 28.07
C SER A 537 0.79 30.32 28.04
N LEU A 538 1.79 30.20 27.16
CA LEU A 538 2.93 31.11 27.12
C LEU A 538 2.68 32.30 26.20
N PHE A 539 2.01 32.10 25.06
CA PHE A 539 1.99 33.08 23.99
C PHE A 539 0.63 33.72 23.73
N VAL A 540 -0.48 33.17 24.25
CA VAL A 540 -1.83 33.61 23.86
C VAL A 540 -2.70 33.92 25.07
N ALA A 541 -2.84 32.97 26.00
CA ALA A 541 -3.67 33.11 27.19
C ALA A 541 -3.33 34.34 28.07
N PRO A 542 -2.05 34.73 28.27
CA PRO A 542 -1.72 35.89 29.12
C PRO A 542 -2.31 37.19 28.56
N PHE A 543 -2.31 37.34 27.22
CA PHE A 543 -2.80 38.53 26.52
C PHE A 543 -4.32 38.54 26.33
N ARG A 544 -5.01 37.45 26.67
CA ARG A 544 -6.46 37.27 26.48
C ARG A 544 -7.20 36.97 27.79
N TRP A 545 -6.53 37.11 28.93
CA TRP A 545 -7.09 36.72 30.23
C TRP A 545 -8.37 37.46 30.60
N SER A 546 -8.46 38.76 30.33
CA SER A 546 -9.67 39.56 30.60
C SER A 546 -10.89 39.02 29.84
N ALA A 547 -10.73 38.74 28.55
CA ALA A 547 -11.79 38.16 27.71
C ALA A 547 -12.14 36.73 28.14
N LEU A 548 -11.13 35.93 28.51
CA LEU A 548 -11.35 34.58 29.01
C LEU A 548 -12.10 34.58 30.35
N ARG A 549 -11.82 35.52 31.25
CA ARG A 549 -12.54 35.68 32.51
C ARG A 549 -14.03 35.99 32.27
N SER A 550 -14.33 36.83 31.28
CA SER A 550 -15.72 37.11 30.89
C SER A 550 -16.42 35.88 30.32
N TYR A 551 -15.71 35.10 29.50
CA TYR A 551 -16.21 33.82 28.98
C TYR A 551 -16.56 32.83 30.11
N LEU A 552 -15.66 32.66 31.08
CA LEU A 552 -15.86 31.78 32.22
C LEU A 552 -16.98 32.25 33.15
N ALA A 553 -17.07 33.56 33.40
CA ALA A 553 -18.14 34.16 34.18
C ALA A 553 -19.52 33.91 33.56
N GLY A 554 -19.62 33.93 32.22
CA GLY A 554 -20.84 33.58 31.48
C GLY A 554 -21.29 32.12 31.66
N ARG A 555 -20.38 31.23 32.07
CA ARG A 555 -20.65 29.80 32.35
C ARG A 555 -20.87 29.49 33.82
N GLY A 556 -20.84 30.50 34.70
CA GLY A 556 -20.92 30.29 36.16
C GLY A 556 -19.65 29.70 36.78
N GLU A 557 -18.57 29.55 36.00
CA GLU A 557 -17.30 28.99 36.43
C GLU A 557 -16.40 30.11 36.98
N ARG A 558 -15.84 29.95 38.20
CA ARG A 558 -14.96 30.94 38.85
C ARG A 558 -13.66 30.29 39.28
N PHE A 559 -12.64 30.33 38.43
CA PHE A 559 -11.26 29.98 38.78
C PHE A 559 -10.29 31.10 38.41
N GLY A 560 -9.28 31.32 39.25
CA GLY A 560 -8.28 32.38 39.09
C GLY A 560 -7.19 32.06 38.04
N PRO A 561 -6.35 33.03 37.64
CA PRO A 561 -5.29 32.78 36.67
C PRO A 561 -4.27 31.75 37.17
N ALA A 562 -3.85 31.83 38.43
CA ALA A 562 -2.92 30.84 39.00
C ALA A 562 -3.50 29.40 38.96
N GLU A 563 -4.80 29.27 39.17
CA GLU A 563 -5.51 27.99 39.16
C GLU A 563 -5.71 27.43 37.75
N ALA A 564 -6.04 28.28 36.78
CA ALA A 564 -6.17 27.90 35.38
C ALA A 564 -4.83 27.44 34.78
N TRP A 565 -3.77 28.23 34.94
CA TRP A 565 -2.43 27.84 34.48
C TRP A 565 -1.89 26.63 35.24
N GLY A 566 -2.08 26.57 36.56
CA GLY A 566 -1.67 25.40 37.36
C GLY A 566 -2.37 24.11 36.94
N SER A 567 -3.66 24.17 36.60
CA SER A 567 -4.44 23.02 36.14
C SER A 567 -4.07 22.59 34.72
N VAL A 568 -3.78 23.53 33.83
CA VAL A 568 -3.34 23.24 32.46
C VAL A 568 -1.90 22.71 32.43
N TRP A 569 -0.99 23.29 33.22
CA TRP A 569 0.41 22.82 33.29
C TRP A 569 0.49 21.44 33.96
N SER A 570 -0.23 21.22 35.07
CA SER A 570 -0.33 19.89 35.69
C SER A 570 -1.02 18.86 34.80
N GLY A 571 -1.85 19.30 33.83
CA GLY A 571 -2.55 18.44 32.87
C GLY A 571 -3.85 17.85 33.36
N ARG A 572 -4.39 18.45 34.42
CA ARG A 572 -5.77 18.23 34.84
C ARG A 572 -6.72 18.80 33.80
N LEU A 573 -6.41 19.98 33.26
CA LEU A 573 -7.16 20.66 32.21
C LEU A 573 -6.31 20.86 30.93
N SER A 574 -6.98 21.20 29.84
CA SER A 574 -6.41 21.72 28.59
C SER A 574 -7.00 23.11 28.32
N TRP A 575 -6.32 23.99 27.60
CA TRP A 575 -6.90 25.29 27.24
C TRP A 575 -8.11 25.14 26.33
N VAL A 576 -8.04 24.20 25.38
CA VAL A 576 -9.17 23.81 24.54
C VAL A 576 -9.36 22.31 24.65
N GLY A 577 -10.47 21.89 25.23
CA GLY A 577 -10.71 20.50 25.57
C GLY A 577 -12.18 20.15 25.57
N ARG A 578 -12.49 18.91 25.94
CA ARG A 578 -13.88 18.46 26.02
C ARG A 578 -14.61 19.19 27.15
N SER A 579 -15.93 19.24 27.07
CA SER A 579 -16.76 19.74 28.16
C SER A 579 -16.61 18.88 29.44
N ASP A 580 -16.55 19.54 30.60
CA ASP A 580 -16.55 18.89 31.92
C ASP A 580 -18.01 18.73 32.37
N TYR A 581 -18.60 17.54 32.20
CA TYR A 581 -19.95 17.20 32.71
C TYR A 581 -20.00 15.77 33.27
N GLU A 582 -20.91 15.57 34.24
CA GLU A 582 -21.07 14.40 35.12
C GLU A 582 -20.87 13.03 34.45
N LYS A 583 -20.15 12.13 35.13
CA LYS A 583 -19.79 10.78 34.65
C LYS A 583 -21.00 9.91 34.27
N ASP A 584 -22.17 10.21 34.82
CA ASP A 584 -23.39 9.42 34.67
C ASP A 584 -24.18 9.74 33.37
N PHE A 585 -23.89 10.86 32.70
CA PHE A 585 -24.57 11.27 31.45
C PHE A 585 -24.02 10.59 30.16
N TRP A 586 -23.06 9.69 30.30
CA TRP A 586 -22.36 9.04 29.17
C TRP A 586 -22.82 7.60 28.91
N LEU A 587 -23.88 7.13 29.58
CA LEU A 587 -24.44 5.78 29.43
C LEU A 587 -25.00 5.51 28.02
N ASP A 588 -25.53 6.52 27.34
CA ASP A 588 -26.11 6.40 25.98
C ASP A 588 -25.16 6.85 24.85
N VAL A 589 -23.95 7.31 25.20
CA VAL A 589 -22.93 7.65 24.21
C VAL A 589 -22.24 6.37 23.79
N PRO A 590 -22.17 6.05 22.48
CA PRO A 590 -21.52 4.83 22.02
C PRO A 590 -20.10 4.70 22.62
N PRO A 591 -19.71 3.52 23.17
CA PRO A 591 -18.44 3.36 23.90
C PRO A 591 -17.18 3.84 23.17
N TRP A 592 -17.18 3.85 21.83
CA TRP A 592 -16.08 4.43 21.05
C TRP A 592 -15.99 5.94 21.09
N ALA A 593 -17.12 6.64 21.06
CA ALA A 593 -17.15 8.08 21.15
C ALA A 593 -16.65 8.48 22.53
N ARG A 594 -16.99 7.70 23.57
CA ARG A 594 -16.42 7.83 24.92
C ARG A 594 -14.89 7.65 24.91
N LEU A 595 -14.35 6.58 24.30
CA LEU A 595 -12.90 6.34 24.17
C LEU A 595 -12.14 7.45 23.41
N ALA A 596 -12.74 7.98 22.33
CA ALA A 596 -12.17 9.08 21.57
C ALA A 596 -12.19 10.40 22.37
N LEU A 597 -13.29 10.69 23.07
CA LEU A 597 -13.42 11.88 23.91
C LEU A 597 -12.56 11.81 25.16
N GLU A 598 -12.35 10.64 25.78
CA GLU A 598 -11.42 10.41 26.88
C GLU A 598 -9.94 10.68 26.52
N SER A 599 -9.63 10.80 25.23
CA SER A 599 -8.31 11.24 24.77
C SER A 599 -8.11 12.75 24.93
N LEU A 600 -9.20 13.53 25.04
CA LEU A 600 -9.20 14.95 25.39
C LEU A 600 -9.34 15.12 26.91
N ARG A 601 -8.52 16.01 27.47
CA ARG A 601 -8.76 16.53 28.82
C ARG A 601 -9.92 17.52 28.79
N PRO A 602 -10.60 17.71 29.93
CA PRO A 602 -11.55 18.80 30.04
C PRO A 602 -10.89 20.14 29.71
N GLY A 603 -11.62 20.96 28.96
CA GLY A 603 -11.15 22.23 28.44
C GLY A 603 -11.54 23.40 29.33
N VAL A 604 -10.64 24.37 29.49
CA VAL A 604 -11.01 25.73 29.96
C VAL A 604 -11.94 26.41 28.94
N VAL A 605 -11.73 26.11 27.66
CA VAL A 605 -12.62 26.45 26.54
C VAL A 605 -13.07 25.17 25.86
N THR A 606 -14.33 25.11 25.45
CA THR A 606 -14.90 23.98 24.70
C THR A 606 -15.07 24.33 23.21
N PRO A 607 -14.87 23.37 22.29
CA PRO A 607 -15.27 23.51 20.88
C PRO A 607 -16.77 23.86 20.76
N PRO A 608 -17.16 24.54 19.67
CA PRO A 608 -17.97 25.77 19.67
C PRO A 608 -19.29 25.77 20.44
N ASP A 609 -19.55 26.90 21.11
CA ASP A 609 -20.75 27.32 21.88
C ASP A 609 -22.02 27.55 21.02
N GLY A 610 -22.34 26.65 20.10
CA GLY A 610 -23.49 26.77 19.18
C GLY A 610 -24.44 25.58 19.17
N ALA A 611 -24.04 24.44 19.71
CA ALA A 611 -24.98 23.37 19.96
C ALA A 611 -25.88 23.81 21.11
N GLY A 612 -27.20 23.81 20.90
CA GLY A 612 -28.17 24.19 21.92
C GLY A 612 -28.05 23.34 23.19
N SER A 613 -29.07 23.32 24.02
CA SER A 613 -29.17 22.31 25.09
C SER A 613 -29.16 20.86 24.56
N ASP A 614 -29.16 20.65 23.23
CA ASP A 614 -29.12 19.34 22.59
C ASP A 614 -27.76 18.62 22.78
N ARG A 615 -27.86 17.46 23.40
CA ARG A 615 -26.80 16.50 23.73
C ARG A 615 -26.07 15.96 22.50
N THR A 616 -26.79 15.70 21.40
CA THR A 616 -26.25 14.98 20.24
C THR A 616 -25.38 15.90 19.39
N GLU A 617 -25.81 17.15 19.22
CA GLU A 617 -25.08 18.18 18.49
C GLU A 617 -23.73 18.50 19.16
N ARG A 618 -23.68 18.47 20.50
CA ARG A 618 -22.45 18.73 21.27
C ARG A 618 -21.41 17.63 21.09
N VAL A 619 -21.81 16.37 21.21
CA VAL A 619 -20.92 15.22 20.99
C VAL A 619 -20.41 15.23 19.55
N ALA A 620 -21.28 15.54 18.58
CA ALA A 620 -20.88 15.67 17.18
C ALA A 620 -19.85 16.81 16.98
N ALA A 621 -20.01 17.94 17.66
CA ALA A 621 -19.07 19.07 17.59
C ALA A 621 -17.70 18.73 18.20
N GLU A 622 -17.65 18.02 19.33
CA GLU A 622 -16.39 17.59 19.96
C GLU A 622 -15.65 16.53 19.12
N LEU A 623 -16.39 15.60 18.51
CA LEU A 623 -15.82 14.61 17.58
C LEU A 623 -15.36 15.27 16.27
N ALA A 624 -16.11 16.25 15.74
CA ALA A 624 -15.73 17.03 14.58
C ALA A 624 -14.43 17.82 14.86
N TYR A 625 -14.32 18.39 16.05
CA TYR A 625 -13.11 19.04 16.51
C TYR A 625 -11.92 18.08 16.60
N LEU A 626 -12.11 16.89 17.19
CA LEU A 626 -11.09 15.85 17.26
C LEU A 626 -10.56 15.43 15.89
N SER A 627 -11.46 15.24 14.93
CA SER A 627 -11.09 14.87 13.56
C SER A 627 -10.28 15.95 12.83
N ARG A 628 -10.48 17.23 13.19
CA ARG A 628 -9.80 18.40 12.61
C ARG A 628 -8.63 18.91 13.46
N PHE A 629 -8.28 18.21 14.55
CA PHE A 629 -7.34 18.73 15.54
C PHE A 629 -5.97 19.08 14.94
N SER A 630 -5.60 20.35 15.13
CA SER A 630 -4.27 20.89 14.84
C SER A 630 -3.96 22.04 15.81
N LEU A 631 -2.68 22.41 15.96
CA LEU A 631 -2.27 23.58 16.77
C LEU A 631 -3.00 24.86 16.31
N ALA A 632 -3.20 25.02 15.01
CA ALA A 632 -3.93 26.15 14.44
C ALA A 632 -5.44 26.09 14.71
N GLU A 633 -6.02 24.89 14.88
CA GLU A 633 -7.42 24.72 15.26
C GLU A 633 -7.64 25.07 16.73
N ASP A 634 -6.77 24.61 17.64
CA ASP A 634 -6.78 24.99 19.06
C ASP A 634 -6.71 26.51 19.23
N LEU A 635 -5.77 27.15 18.53
CA LEU A 635 -5.66 28.59 18.54
C LEU A 635 -6.94 29.27 18.03
N ARG A 636 -7.54 28.77 16.95
CA ARG A 636 -8.79 29.31 16.40
C ARG A 636 -9.95 29.19 17.36
N VAL A 637 -10.12 28.02 17.99
CA VAL A 637 -11.19 27.79 18.98
C VAL A 637 -10.98 28.69 20.21
N PHE A 638 -9.77 28.76 20.73
CA PHE A 638 -9.43 29.61 21.88
C PHE A 638 -9.69 31.10 21.59
N LEU A 639 -9.27 31.58 20.41
CA LEU A 639 -9.50 32.97 19.99
C LEU A 639 -10.98 33.25 19.71
N ARG A 640 -11.75 32.26 19.25
CA ARG A 640 -13.19 32.41 19.02
C ARG A 640 -13.96 32.50 20.34
N ALA A 641 -13.64 31.69 21.34
CA ALA A 641 -14.26 31.79 22.66
C ALA A 641 -13.91 33.11 23.36
N THR A 642 -12.72 33.65 23.12
CA THR A 642 -12.26 34.93 23.69
C THR A 642 -12.54 36.15 22.80
N ARG A 643 -13.45 36.04 21.82
CA ARG A 643 -13.77 37.11 20.85
C ARG A 643 -14.89 38.07 21.28
N GLY A 644 -15.57 37.88 22.41
CA GLY A 644 -16.67 38.79 22.78
C GLY A 644 -17.12 38.79 24.25
N ALA A 645 -16.64 39.78 25.00
CA ALA A 645 -17.42 40.58 25.93
C ALA A 645 -16.80 41.98 25.98
N VAL A 646 -16.76 42.65 24.83
CA VAL A 646 -16.69 44.12 24.78
C VAL A 646 -18.13 44.55 24.58
N ARG A 647 -18.78 44.95 25.67
CA ARG A 647 -19.89 45.89 25.63
C ARG A 647 -19.29 47.27 25.84
#